data_AF-A0A0A2ILC9-F1
#
_entry.id   AF-A0A0A2ILC9-F1
#
_cell.length_a   1.000
_cell.length_b   1.000
_cell.length_c   1.000
_cell.angle_alpha   90.00
_cell.angle_beta   90.00
_cell.angle_gamma   90.00
#
_symmetry.space_group_name_H-M   'P 1'
#
loop_
_entity.id
_entity.type
_entity.pdbx_description
1 polymer ?
#
loop_
_entity_poly.entity_id
_entity_poly.type
_entity_poly.pdbx_seq_one_letter_code
_entity_poly.pdbx_strand_id
1 'polypeptide(L)'
;MSRSTSQAAIALPPFRHFAATPNIYQGVTLLQDKQNGFGFARSNPRPAKPRTKGITEIRGPYYSVMGKRYLADILETYYSAMSQLLIKWHLTISRMGDHVDGLKFAGGAFSLLHEKPLRELVDLAHEHGVYISTGGWAEHLLTHPDPDTVFDRYLKKCKDLGLDVVELSSGFLSFPEDDWLRLIDKVHSYKLEPKPELGIQFGAGGDTPASGLESIGTSDPGKLVNLGRRFLDAGVKRLMIESEGITENVKSWRTDVVSKIMKELPPERVMFEAADPKVFNWYVREFGIDVNLFVDHSQIVQLECLRTGIWGTADTWGKIRHKESECHFSDRPARLLKPDAKDSTVLLSERMVASPQRETAMDRLLNSLEDQGMNMERQEKDEKEGTAPVPKVARLLRDGQGKFMYIGDSASLSFLQSLRRVVTSSIGRCEFTEDNSRHSMLEAFQSNPSTQPGALVAPPSNEEAQRLAGQFVLATSPLLDLFDLEEFHPRLANWVANPSGDEDTVSSIFYLVLAIGAQVSDIDQTVAEQYFGSGRQLAFSAFQETPSISTIQSYILVSMYMLGACRRNGAFMNLGIALRAAYAVGIHRKDANALFCGRERRARERVWKSLRMMDLFLSASLGRPPATSDYDYDTREDALVSGESQHHLTAEQQLSAAVISLCRIFERILTDVYMKQVISINVAETISNQHRAWVRILPTILRMQTERLEKKSMENSLAAAHVFGSYYWSIILLTRPFLIYRVAQYVKGKSDSSSDTRNGSSRISLFADACVYSALRGLDMVDDLSHYTSLPRRLPFLINSVFNSVIVLGAAFFADYDNLLPLEEGMNKAERFLGLFVPHDPHACRFFQIIKYLRAAVTEYVCRRNRQWMNRRSKQVDQLFGQVGGDEDRNSPTPGAPLFAGPSDAHSSASATAISPTSADKMPIGTPISYIPSQPLLQPQLSTDNDVWEALCNGSDPTTALSYDAAISALTTSGIPVGCSPGGTIPSGPLPVSGPSPISDMMFPDNGLLYMAEDLPVFGIWGDEP
;
A
#
# COMPACT_ATOMS: atom_id res chain seq x y z
N MET A 1 -52.35 -64.14 7.76
CA MET A 1 -51.24 -65.00 8.26
C MET A 1 -50.38 -65.38 7.06
N SER A 2 -49.05 -65.49 7.10
CA SER A 2 -48.04 -65.17 8.14
C SER A 2 -46.59 -65.33 7.61
N ARG A 3 -45.60 -65.03 8.47
CA ARG A 3 -44.16 -65.41 8.47
C ARG A 3 -43.86 -66.88 8.05
N SER A 4 -42.64 -67.32 7.68
CA SER A 4 -41.36 -66.67 7.26
C SER A 4 -40.28 -67.71 6.80
N THR A 5 -39.16 -67.21 6.24
CA THR A 5 -37.75 -67.77 6.26
C THR A 5 -37.38 -69.13 5.64
N SER A 6 -36.57 -69.10 4.56
CA SER A 6 -35.18 -69.66 4.52
C SER A 6 -34.40 -69.13 3.29
N GLN A 7 -33.14 -69.55 3.05
CA GLN A 7 -32.22 -69.02 2.02
C GLN A 7 -32.22 -69.78 0.69
N ALA A 8 -32.08 -69.06 -0.44
CA ALA A 8 -31.45 -69.53 -1.70
C ALA A 8 -31.09 -68.33 -2.61
N ALA A 9 -30.18 -68.50 -3.57
CA ALA A 9 -29.79 -67.47 -4.56
C ALA A 9 -29.73 -68.05 -5.99
N ILE A 10 -30.18 -67.28 -6.99
CA ILE A 10 -30.21 -67.66 -8.42
C ILE A 10 -29.89 -66.42 -9.29
N ALA A 11 -29.25 -66.63 -10.45
CA ALA A 11 -28.84 -65.58 -11.42
C ALA A 11 -29.64 -65.66 -12.75
N LEU A 12 -29.15 -65.00 -13.84
CA LEU A 12 -29.73 -64.85 -15.21
C LEU A 12 -30.59 -63.58 -15.43
N PRO A 13 -30.88 -63.14 -16.68
CA PRO A 13 -30.05 -63.05 -17.91
C PRO A 13 -30.16 -61.66 -18.64
N PRO A 14 -29.46 -61.41 -19.78
CA PRO A 14 -29.34 -60.06 -20.36
C PRO A 14 -30.02 -59.80 -21.75
N PHE A 15 -30.08 -58.49 -22.10
CA PHE A 15 -30.22 -57.84 -23.43
C PHE A 15 -31.51 -57.96 -24.29
N ARG A 16 -32.04 -56.78 -24.65
CA ARG A 16 -32.55 -56.42 -26.01
C ARG A 16 -32.40 -54.90 -26.26
N HIS A 17 -32.71 -54.43 -27.47
CA HIS A 17 -32.07 -53.24 -28.09
C HIS A 17 -32.55 -51.83 -27.69
N PHE A 18 -31.67 -50.86 -27.98
CA PHE A 18 -31.87 -49.41 -27.89
C PHE A 18 -32.72 -48.85 -29.04
N ALA A 19 -33.56 -47.87 -28.73
CA ALA A 19 -33.98 -46.81 -29.67
C ALA A 19 -34.46 -45.58 -28.86
N ALA A 20 -33.62 -44.55 -28.75
CA ALA A 20 -33.97 -43.29 -28.08
C ALA A 20 -33.20 -42.12 -28.72
N THR A 21 -33.86 -41.40 -29.65
CA THR A 21 -33.36 -40.15 -30.21
C THR A 21 -33.52 -39.02 -29.18
N PRO A 22 -32.51 -38.19 -28.90
CA PRO A 22 -32.58 -37.19 -27.84
C PRO A 22 -33.46 -36.00 -28.23
N ASN A 23 -34.19 -35.47 -27.24
CA ASN A 23 -34.98 -34.25 -27.38
C ASN A 23 -34.03 -33.04 -27.25
N ILE A 24 -33.64 -32.44 -28.38
CA ILE A 24 -32.75 -31.28 -28.43
C ILE A 24 -33.56 -30.00 -28.13
N TYR A 25 -32.89 -28.97 -27.60
CA TYR A 25 -33.46 -27.68 -27.13
C TYR A 25 -34.08 -27.66 -25.72
N GLN A 26 -33.33 -28.16 -24.75
CA GLN A 26 -33.19 -27.45 -23.46
C GLN A 26 -31.88 -26.65 -23.46
N GLY A 27 -31.85 -25.44 -22.93
CA GLY A 27 -30.58 -24.72 -22.64
C GLY A 27 -30.49 -23.24 -23.01
N VAL A 28 -31.24 -22.37 -22.33
CA VAL A 28 -30.77 -21.02 -21.97
C VAL A 28 -31.13 -20.77 -20.51
N THR A 29 -30.19 -21.04 -19.61
CA THR A 29 -30.35 -20.73 -18.19
C THR A 29 -30.01 -19.26 -17.95
N LEU A 30 -30.98 -18.48 -17.51
CA LEU A 30 -30.73 -17.11 -17.06
C LEU A 30 -29.91 -17.15 -15.77
N LEU A 31 -28.85 -16.35 -15.65
CA LEU A 31 -28.07 -16.28 -14.40
C LEU A 31 -28.85 -15.67 -13.22
N GLN A 32 -30.03 -15.10 -13.46
CA GLN A 32 -30.98 -14.63 -12.45
C GLN A 32 -32.09 -15.65 -12.11
N ASP A 33 -32.12 -16.81 -12.77
CA ASP A 33 -33.03 -17.91 -12.43
C ASP A 33 -32.71 -18.43 -11.02
N LYS A 34 -33.75 -18.60 -10.19
CA LYS A 34 -33.66 -19.10 -8.81
C LYS A 34 -33.45 -20.61 -8.70
N GLN A 35 -33.77 -21.36 -9.74
CA GLN A 35 -33.67 -22.82 -9.76
C GLN A 35 -32.38 -23.30 -10.44
N ASN A 36 -31.99 -22.67 -11.55
CA ASN A 36 -30.86 -23.12 -12.38
C ASN A 36 -29.70 -22.10 -12.48
N GLY A 37 -29.95 -20.82 -12.18
CA GLY A 37 -28.96 -19.74 -12.22
C GLY A 37 -28.44 -19.35 -10.82
N PHE A 38 -27.84 -18.16 -10.71
CA PHE A 38 -27.43 -17.57 -9.43
C PHE A 38 -28.56 -16.84 -8.70
N GLY A 39 -29.83 -16.93 -9.15
CA GLY A 39 -30.97 -16.27 -8.51
C GLY A 39 -31.32 -16.79 -7.10
N PHE A 40 -30.69 -17.90 -6.67
CA PHE A 40 -30.72 -18.34 -5.27
C PHE A 40 -29.85 -17.47 -4.35
N ALA A 41 -28.84 -16.78 -4.90
CA ALA A 41 -27.95 -15.93 -4.13
C ALA A 41 -28.69 -14.66 -3.69
N ARG A 42 -28.47 -14.24 -2.45
CA ARG A 42 -29.11 -13.06 -1.88
C ARG A 42 -28.63 -11.80 -2.60
N SER A 43 -29.55 -11.12 -3.27
CA SER A 43 -29.39 -9.77 -3.80
C SER A 43 -30.59 -8.90 -3.41
N ASN A 44 -30.38 -7.58 -3.31
CA ASN A 44 -31.47 -6.62 -3.18
C ASN A 44 -32.20 -6.48 -4.54
N PRO A 45 -33.54 -6.43 -4.56
CA PRO A 45 -34.29 -6.22 -5.79
C PRO A 45 -34.04 -4.82 -6.36
N ARG A 46 -33.99 -4.69 -7.68
CA ARG A 46 -34.05 -3.41 -8.39
C ARG A 46 -35.43 -3.26 -9.04
N PRO A 47 -36.08 -2.08 -8.98
CA PRO A 47 -37.31 -1.83 -9.72
C PRO A 47 -37.13 -2.03 -11.23
N ALA A 48 -38.19 -2.42 -11.93
CA ALA A 48 -38.22 -2.40 -13.39
C ALA A 48 -38.28 -0.95 -13.91
N LYS A 49 -37.90 -0.74 -15.18
CA LYS A 49 -38.10 0.54 -15.86
C LYS A 49 -39.58 0.74 -16.26
N PRO A 50 -40.07 2.00 -16.35
CA PRO A 50 -39.40 3.25 -15.96
C PRO A 50 -39.37 3.41 -14.43
N ARG A 51 -38.24 3.84 -13.89
CA ARG A 51 -38.03 3.95 -12.43
C ARG A 51 -38.44 5.30 -11.86
N THR A 52 -38.91 5.29 -10.62
CA THR A 52 -39.17 6.49 -9.79
C THR A 52 -38.19 6.65 -8.62
N LYS A 53 -37.43 5.59 -8.29
CA LYS A 53 -36.44 5.53 -7.20
C LYS A 53 -35.25 4.67 -7.61
N GLY A 54 -34.10 4.92 -7.00
CA GLY A 54 -32.84 4.24 -7.30
C GLY A 54 -32.39 4.45 -8.75
N ILE A 55 -32.68 5.63 -9.31
CA ILE A 55 -32.44 5.96 -10.73
C ILE A 55 -30.93 6.12 -10.97
N THR A 56 -30.45 5.68 -12.12
CA THR A 56 -29.07 5.87 -12.60
C THR A 56 -29.05 6.75 -13.84
N GLU A 57 -28.50 7.96 -13.74
CA GLU A 57 -28.07 8.73 -14.92
C GLU A 57 -26.56 8.49 -15.10
N ILE A 58 -26.10 8.22 -16.31
CA ILE A 58 -24.66 8.07 -16.63
C ILE A 58 -24.14 9.23 -17.48
N ARG A 59 -22.89 9.63 -17.24
CA ARG A 59 -22.18 10.63 -18.07
C ARG A 59 -21.90 10.04 -19.44
N GLY A 60 -22.40 10.70 -20.50
CA GLY A 60 -22.13 10.36 -21.90
C GLY A 60 -20.81 10.95 -22.39
N PRO A 61 -20.71 11.36 -23.68
CA PRO A 61 -19.54 12.07 -24.19
C PRO A 61 -19.19 13.29 -23.34
N TYR A 62 -17.91 13.39 -22.96
CA TYR A 62 -17.33 14.53 -22.25
C TYR A 62 -15.81 14.57 -22.51
N TYR A 63 -14.96 14.17 -21.56
CA TYR A 63 -13.54 13.93 -21.81
C TYR A 63 -13.28 12.70 -22.70
N SER A 64 -14.20 11.72 -22.70
CA SER A 64 -14.12 10.51 -23.55
C SER A 64 -15.06 10.59 -24.76
N VAL A 65 -14.58 10.08 -25.91
CA VAL A 65 -15.36 10.01 -27.16
C VAL A 65 -16.24 8.77 -27.15
N MET A 66 -17.55 8.95 -27.00
CA MET A 66 -18.53 7.86 -27.01
C MET A 66 -19.33 7.85 -28.33
N GLY A 67 -18.93 6.97 -29.25
CA GLY A 67 -19.66 6.68 -30.49
C GLY A 67 -20.58 5.46 -30.36
N LYS A 68 -21.45 5.22 -31.36
CA LYS A 68 -22.52 4.19 -31.32
C LYS A 68 -22.06 2.83 -30.79
N ARG A 69 -20.90 2.32 -31.24
CA ARG A 69 -20.38 1.02 -30.81
C ARG A 69 -20.09 0.98 -29.31
N TYR A 70 -19.48 2.02 -28.74
CA TYR A 70 -19.15 2.05 -27.32
C TYR A 70 -20.40 2.21 -26.43
N LEU A 71 -21.39 3.00 -26.88
CA LEU A 71 -22.69 3.05 -26.20
C LEU A 71 -23.43 1.70 -26.32
N ALA A 72 -23.32 1.01 -27.46
CA ALA A 72 -23.87 -0.33 -27.65
C ALA A 72 -23.18 -1.34 -26.72
N ASP A 73 -21.85 -1.30 -26.59
CA ASP A 73 -21.12 -2.13 -25.62
C ASP A 73 -21.66 -1.87 -24.20
N ILE A 74 -21.79 -0.61 -23.77
CA ILE A 74 -22.31 -0.24 -22.44
C ILE A 74 -23.75 -0.72 -22.20
N LEU A 75 -24.64 -0.61 -23.19
CA LEU A 75 -26.07 -0.94 -23.02
C LEU A 75 -26.40 -2.42 -23.31
N GLU A 76 -25.77 -3.02 -24.31
CA GLU A 76 -26.09 -4.36 -24.81
C GLU A 76 -25.31 -5.47 -24.11
N THR A 77 -24.09 -5.21 -23.60
CA THR A 77 -23.05 -6.21 -23.21
C THR A 77 -23.55 -7.65 -23.06
N TYR A 78 -23.48 -8.37 -24.18
CA TYR A 78 -23.49 -9.82 -24.25
C TYR A 78 -22.66 -10.27 -25.45
N TYR A 79 -22.00 -11.43 -25.35
CA TYR A 79 -21.11 -11.96 -26.39
C TYR A 79 -21.80 -12.02 -27.77
N SER A 80 -21.23 -11.35 -28.78
CA SER A 80 -21.84 -11.12 -30.10
C SER A 80 -21.98 -12.36 -31.01
N ALA A 81 -21.74 -13.56 -30.48
CA ALA A 81 -21.72 -14.82 -31.23
C ALA A 81 -23.10 -15.48 -31.45
N MET A 82 -24.17 -15.02 -30.76
CA MET A 82 -25.46 -15.75 -30.74
C MET A 82 -26.71 -14.89 -31.06
N SER A 83 -26.55 -13.57 -31.23
CA SER A 83 -27.68 -12.62 -31.18
C SER A 83 -28.68 -12.72 -32.34
N GLN A 84 -28.29 -13.22 -33.51
CA GLN A 84 -29.18 -13.30 -34.69
C GLN A 84 -30.34 -14.30 -34.54
N LEU A 85 -30.28 -15.27 -33.61
CA LEU A 85 -31.33 -16.30 -33.46
C LEU A 85 -32.33 -16.02 -32.33
N LEU A 86 -31.93 -15.26 -31.30
CA LEU A 86 -32.70 -15.12 -30.05
C LEU A 86 -33.73 -13.97 -30.05
N ILE A 87 -33.56 -12.97 -30.91
CA ILE A 87 -34.45 -11.78 -30.99
C ILE A 87 -35.92 -12.16 -31.28
N LYS A 88 -36.18 -13.34 -31.86
CA LYS A 88 -37.53 -13.79 -32.26
C LYS A 88 -38.41 -14.29 -31.11
N TRP A 89 -37.88 -14.49 -29.90
CA TRP A 89 -38.54 -15.30 -28.85
C TRP A 89 -38.77 -14.61 -27.49
N HIS A 90 -38.60 -13.29 -27.39
CA HIS A 90 -39.12 -12.48 -26.27
C HIS A 90 -38.64 -12.90 -24.85
N LEU A 91 -37.43 -13.47 -24.74
CA LEU A 91 -36.85 -13.92 -23.48
C LEU A 91 -36.15 -12.76 -22.74
N THR A 92 -36.55 -12.49 -21.49
CA THR A 92 -35.96 -11.44 -20.64
C THR A 92 -34.57 -11.82 -20.14
N ILE A 93 -33.55 -11.62 -20.97
CA ILE A 93 -32.14 -11.67 -20.57
C ILE A 93 -31.75 -10.29 -20.07
N SER A 94 -31.30 -10.19 -18.82
CA SER A 94 -30.93 -8.90 -18.23
C SER A 94 -29.59 -8.37 -18.79
N ARG A 95 -29.56 -7.08 -19.12
CA ARG A 95 -28.44 -6.36 -19.76
C ARG A 95 -27.93 -5.24 -18.85
N MET A 96 -26.71 -4.76 -19.06
CA MET A 96 -26.22 -3.55 -18.37
C MET A 96 -27.10 -2.32 -18.66
N GLY A 97 -27.69 -2.22 -19.86
CA GLY A 97 -28.68 -1.20 -20.19
C GLY A 97 -29.96 -1.23 -19.34
N ASP A 98 -30.29 -2.34 -18.66
CA ASP A 98 -31.42 -2.38 -17.71
C ASP A 98 -31.16 -1.48 -16.50
N HIS A 99 -29.89 -1.28 -16.13
CA HIS A 99 -29.46 -0.58 -14.93
C HIS A 99 -29.15 0.91 -15.16
N VAL A 100 -28.97 1.32 -16.43
CA VAL A 100 -28.95 2.72 -16.86
C VAL A 100 -30.40 3.22 -17.00
N ASP A 101 -30.77 4.35 -16.42
CA ASP A 101 -32.08 4.98 -16.68
C ASP A 101 -31.97 6.21 -17.61
N GLY A 102 -30.85 6.95 -17.55
CA GLY A 102 -30.61 8.13 -18.39
C GLY A 102 -29.14 8.31 -18.82
N LEU A 103 -28.93 9.07 -19.88
CA LEU A 103 -27.61 9.42 -20.45
C LEU A 103 -27.50 10.95 -20.59
N LYS A 104 -26.59 11.58 -19.83
CA LYS A 104 -26.32 13.04 -19.86
C LYS A 104 -25.10 13.33 -20.74
N PHE A 105 -25.30 13.96 -21.89
CA PHE A 105 -24.20 14.61 -22.61
C PHE A 105 -23.69 15.76 -21.72
N ALA A 106 -22.43 15.79 -21.30
CA ALA A 106 -21.93 16.87 -20.45
C ALA A 106 -21.32 18.01 -21.29
N GLY A 107 -21.39 19.25 -20.79
CA GLY A 107 -20.83 20.44 -21.46
C GLY A 107 -21.35 20.67 -22.89
N GLY A 108 -22.58 20.26 -23.20
CA GLY A 108 -23.17 20.43 -24.52
C GLY A 108 -22.53 19.60 -25.64
N ALA A 109 -21.76 18.55 -25.32
CA ALA A 109 -20.96 17.78 -26.28
C ALA A 109 -21.74 17.19 -27.47
N PHE A 110 -23.07 17.03 -27.36
CA PHE A 110 -23.93 16.65 -28.49
C PHE A 110 -23.85 17.63 -29.67
N SER A 111 -23.54 18.91 -29.41
CA SER A 111 -23.42 19.97 -30.44
C SER A 111 -22.21 19.77 -31.38
N LEU A 112 -21.20 19.02 -30.94
CA LEU A 112 -20.01 18.68 -31.72
C LEU A 112 -20.23 17.48 -32.65
N LEU A 113 -21.36 16.76 -32.50
CA LEU A 113 -21.67 15.58 -33.29
C LEU A 113 -22.49 15.94 -34.53
N HIS A 114 -22.13 15.37 -35.68
CA HIS A 114 -23.00 15.39 -36.84
C HIS A 114 -24.35 14.73 -36.53
N GLU A 115 -25.43 15.29 -37.11
CA GLU A 115 -26.81 14.90 -36.76
C GLU A 115 -27.10 13.40 -36.92
N LYS A 116 -26.54 12.74 -37.95
CA LYS A 116 -26.74 11.29 -38.13
C LYS A 116 -26.11 10.47 -36.99
N PRO A 117 -24.80 10.59 -36.68
CA PRO A 117 -24.20 10.00 -35.48
C PRO A 117 -24.93 10.33 -34.16
N LEU A 118 -25.44 11.55 -34.00
CA LEU A 118 -26.19 11.93 -32.81
C LEU A 118 -27.54 11.19 -32.70
N ARG A 119 -28.34 11.16 -33.78
CA ARG A 119 -29.59 10.36 -33.82
C ARG A 119 -29.30 8.87 -33.59
N GLU A 120 -28.24 8.34 -34.20
CA GLU A 120 -27.80 6.96 -34.00
C GLU A 120 -27.44 6.58 -32.55
N LEU A 121 -27.12 7.55 -31.68
CA LEU A 121 -26.95 7.38 -30.23
C LEU A 121 -28.28 7.52 -29.48
N VAL A 122 -29.13 8.49 -29.85
CA VAL A 122 -30.46 8.70 -29.25
C VAL A 122 -31.35 7.48 -29.48
N ASP A 123 -31.45 7.00 -30.73
CA ASP A 123 -32.23 5.82 -31.10
C ASP A 123 -31.83 4.59 -30.27
N LEU A 124 -30.52 4.36 -30.11
CA LEU A 124 -29.95 3.23 -29.36
C LEU A 124 -30.21 3.30 -27.85
N ALA A 125 -30.24 4.51 -27.28
CA ALA A 125 -30.63 4.73 -25.89
C ALA A 125 -32.13 4.48 -25.71
N HIS A 126 -32.96 5.00 -26.61
CA HIS A 126 -34.43 4.80 -26.60
C HIS A 126 -34.81 3.32 -26.79
N GLU A 127 -34.11 2.57 -27.64
CA GLU A 127 -34.24 1.10 -27.78
C GLU A 127 -34.03 0.34 -26.45
N HIS A 128 -33.20 0.89 -25.55
CA HIS A 128 -32.94 0.32 -24.22
C HIS A 128 -33.77 0.98 -23.10
N GLY A 129 -34.69 1.89 -23.42
CA GLY A 129 -35.46 2.66 -22.43
C GLY A 129 -34.56 3.53 -21.55
N VAL A 130 -33.56 4.18 -22.15
CA VAL A 130 -32.68 5.17 -21.51
C VAL A 130 -33.05 6.55 -22.05
N TYR A 131 -33.39 7.50 -21.17
CA TYR A 131 -33.73 8.86 -21.58
C TYR A 131 -32.48 9.69 -21.86
N ILE A 132 -32.57 10.66 -22.77
CA ILE A 132 -31.45 11.52 -23.17
C ILE A 132 -31.54 12.90 -22.50
N SER A 133 -30.47 13.31 -21.82
CA SER A 133 -30.31 14.62 -21.17
C SER A 133 -29.27 15.47 -21.92
N THR A 134 -29.61 16.73 -22.24
CA THR A 134 -28.72 17.67 -22.96
C THR A 134 -27.44 17.98 -22.20
N GLY A 135 -27.53 17.98 -20.87
CA GLY A 135 -26.55 18.60 -19.98
C GLY A 135 -26.47 20.12 -20.12
N GLY A 136 -25.60 20.73 -19.32
CA GLY A 136 -25.24 22.14 -19.36
C GLY A 136 -24.86 22.60 -20.78
N TRP A 137 -25.65 23.53 -21.32
CA TRP A 137 -25.53 24.14 -22.64
C TRP A 137 -26.56 25.27 -22.82
N ALA A 138 -27.72 25.18 -22.14
CA ALA A 138 -28.76 26.18 -22.14
C ALA A 138 -28.22 27.58 -21.79
N GLU A 139 -27.42 27.63 -20.73
CA GLU A 139 -26.76 28.81 -20.20
C GLU A 139 -25.78 29.47 -21.20
N HIS A 140 -25.10 28.72 -22.07
CA HIS A 140 -24.31 29.30 -23.17
C HIS A 140 -25.21 30.07 -24.14
N LEU A 141 -26.35 29.49 -24.52
CA LEU A 141 -27.31 30.12 -25.43
C LEU A 141 -28.00 31.36 -24.83
N LEU A 142 -28.16 31.40 -23.51
CA LEU A 142 -28.70 32.57 -22.79
C LEU A 142 -27.75 33.78 -22.78
N THR A 143 -26.46 33.60 -23.12
CA THR A 143 -25.52 34.73 -23.32
C THR A 143 -25.69 35.44 -24.67
N HIS A 144 -26.51 34.90 -25.58
CA HIS A 144 -26.71 35.47 -26.91
C HIS A 144 -27.51 36.79 -26.84
N PRO A 145 -27.21 37.82 -27.68
CA PRO A 145 -27.92 39.11 -27.67
C PRO A 145 -29.43 39.07 -27.94
N ASP A 146 -29.90 37.97 -28.56
CA ASP A 146 -31.30 37.60 -28.72
C ASP A 146 -31.48 36.19 -28.12
N PRO A 147 -31.67 36.08 -26.79
CA PRO A 147 -31.69 34.79 -26.11
C PRO A 147 -33.03 34.08 -26.32
N ASP A 148 -34.14 34.82 -26.39
CA ASP A 148 -35.48 34.24 -26.57
C ASP A 148 -35.57 33.45 -27.88
N THR A 149 -35.21 34.08 -29.02
CA THR A 149 -35.34 33.45 -30.34
C THR A 149 -34.33 32.32 -30.54
N VAL A 150 -33.14 32.39 -29.92
CA VAL A 150 -32.15 31.30 -29.97
C VAL A 150 -32.59 30.13 -29.10
N PHE A 151 -33.14 30.38 -27.91
CA PHE A 151 -33.62 29.33 -27.02
C PHE A 151 -34.84 28.60 -27.62
N ASP A 152 -35.76 29.31 -28.29
CA ASP A 152 -36.86 28.68 -29.05
C ASP A 152 -36.37 27.78 -30.20
N ARG A 153 -35.34 28.20 -30.94
CA ARG A 153 -34.70 27.35 -31.96
C ARG A 153 -34.04 26.12 -31.33
N TYR A 154 -33.39 26.28 -30.19
CA TYR A 154 -32.74 25.21 -29.44
C TYR A 154 -33.74 24.16 -28.97
N LEU A 155 -34.79 24.54 -28.23
CA LEU A 155 -35.82 23.61 -27.76
C LEU A 155 -36.50 22.88 -28.93
N LYS A 156 -36.77 23.60 -30.03
CA LYS A 156 -37.28 22.98 -31.26
C LYS A 156 -36.31 21.96 -31.85
N LYS A 157 -34.99 22.22 -31.84
CA LYS A 157 -33.97 21.29 -32.35
C LYS A 157 -33.72 20.12 -31.40
N CYS A 158 -33.76 20.31 -30.08
CA CYS A 158 -33.77 19.21 -29.10
C CYS A 158 -34.93 18.24 -29.38
N LYS A 159 -36.15 18.77 -29.61
CA LYS A 159 -37.32 17.94 -29.88
C LYS A 159 -37.29 17.24 -31.24
N ASP A 160 -36.72 17.87 -32.26
CA ASP A 160 -36.44 17.26 -33.56
C ASP A 160 -35.40 16.13 -33.46
N LEU A 161 -34.32 16.33 -32.69
CA LEU A 161 -33.25 15.35 -32.49
C LEU A 161 -33.65 14.16 -31.59
N GLY A 162 -34.80 14.21 -30.91
CA GLY A 162 -35.26 13.17 -29.99
C GLY A 162 -34.67 13.26 -28.57
N LEU A 163 -34.13 14.41 -28.16
CA LEU A 163 -33.68 14.62 -26.79
C LEU A 163 -34.89 14.76 -25.85
N ASP A 164 -34.82 14.20 -24.64
CA ASP A 164 -35.96 14.14 -23.71
C ASP A 164 -35.91 15.22 -22.64
N VAL A 165 -34.74 15.35 -22.00
CA VAL A 165 -34.48 16.18 -20.82
C VAL A 165 -33.59 17.36 -21.20
N VAL A 166 -34.03 18.57 -20.88
CA VAL A 166 -33.22 19.80 -20.99
C VAL A 166 -32.71 20.16 -19.61
N GLU A 167 -31.39 20.17 -19.45
CA GLU A 167 -30.76 20.66 -18.23
C GLU A 167 -30.74 22.19 -18.22
N LEU A 168 -30.94 22.78 -17.05
CA LEU A 168 -30.86 24.22 -16.81
C LEU A 168 -29.95 24.44 -15.61
N SER A 169 -28.68 24.77 -15.84
CA SER A 169 -27.68 24.92 -14.78
C SER A 169 -27.46 26.38 -14.39
N SER A 170 -27.31 26.63 -13.08
CA SER A 170 -26.92 27.94 -12.56
C SER A 170 -25.41 28.12 -12.37
N GLY A 171 -24.60 27.10 -12.69
CA GLY A 171 -23.15 27.11 -12.43
C GLY A 171 -22.43 28.28 -13.11
N PHE A 172 -22.50 28.34 -14.44
CA PHE A 172 -21.83 29.39 -15.24
C PHE A 172 -22.62 30.70 -15.36
N LEU A 173 -23.94 30.69 -15.17
CA LEU A 173 -24.79 31.87 -15.33
C LEU A 173 -25.85 31.92 -14.22
N SER A 174 -25.84 32.99 -13.43
CA SER A 174 -26.90 33.26 -12.46
C SER A 174 -27.98 34.14 -13.10
N PHE A 175 -29.22 33.67 -13.05
CA PHE A 175 -30.42 34.38 -13.49
C PHE A 175 -31.48 34.36 -12.38
N PRO A 176 -32.38 35.35 -12.32
CA PRO A 176 -33.41 35.45 -11.27
C PRO A 176 -34.28 34.18 -11.15
N GLU A 177 -34.75 33.87 -9.94
CA GLU A 177 -35.60 32.69 -9.69
C GLU A 177 -36.86 32.65 -10.57
N ASP A 178 -37.44 33.82 -10.82
CA ASP A 178 -38.63 33.97 -11.67
C ASP A 178 -38.30 33.75 -13.16
N ASP A 179 -37.07 34.05 -13.58
CA ASP A 179 -36.62 33.82 -14.95
C ASP A 179 -36.30 32.34 -15.19
N TRP A 180 -35.80 31.66 -14.17
CA TRP A 180 -35.64 30.20 -14.18
C TRP A 180 -37.00 29.49 -14.30
N LEU A 181 -38.03 29.98 -13.60
CA LEU A 181 -39.40 29.50 -13.77
C LEU A 181 -39.94 29.76 -15.18
N ARG A 182 -39.70 30.96 -15.76
CA ARG A 182 -40.06 31.24 -17.16
C ARG A 182 -39.36 30.28 -18.14
N LEU A 183 -38.11 29.90 -17.88
CA LEU A 183 -37.39 28.90 -18.68
C LEU A 183 -37.95 27.48 -18.50
N ILE A 184 -38.33 27.09 -17.27
CA ILE A 184 -39.00 25.80 -16.99
C ILE A 184 -40.33 25.70 -17.75
N ASP A 185 -41.18 26.74 -17.71
CA ASP A 185 -42.44 26.80 -18.47
C ASP A 185 -42.18 26.77 -19.99
N LYS A 186 -41.14 27.46 -20.46
CA LYS A 186 -40.73 27.44 -21.87
C LYS A 186 -40.32 26.03 -22.30
N VAL A 187 -39.51 25.30 -21.53
CA VAL A 187 -39.16 23.88 -21.79
C VAL A 187 -40.42 22.98 -21.79
N HIS A 188 -41.33 23.15 -20.82
CA HIS A 188 -42.59 22.41 -20.78
C HIS A 188 -43.46 22.64 -22.03
N SER A 189 -43.50 23.87 -22.56
CA SER A 189 -44.30 24.19 -23.76
C SER A 189 -43.87 23.38 -25.01
N TYR A 190 -42.59 23.00 -25.11
CA TYR A 190 -42.05 22.17 -26.20
C TYR A 190 -42.21 20.66 -25.95
N LYS A 191 -42.86 20.24 -24.84
CA LYS A 191 -42.98 18.83 -24.41
C LYS A 191 -41.62 18.17 -24.19
N LEU A 192 -40.72 18.91 -23.56
CA LEU A 192 -39.43 18.45 -23.04
C LEU A 192 -39.48 18.47 -21.50
N GLU A 193 -38.60 17.71 -20.85
CA GLU A 193 -38.53 17.65 -19.38
C GLU A 193 -37.41 18.57 -18.85
N PRO A 194 -37.73 19.68 -18.15
CA PRO A 194 -36.70 20.49 -17.51
C PRO A 194 -36.13 19.75 -16.30
N LYS A 195 -34.80 19.71 -16.22
CA LYS A 195 -34.03 19.23 -15.06
C LYS A 195 -33.12 20.36 -14.58
N PRO A 196 -33.60 21.25 -13.70
CA PRO A 196 -32.78 22.31 -13.14
C PRO A 196 -31.71 21.73 -12.21
N GLU A 197 -30.52 22.30 -12.27
CA GLU A 197 -29.33 21.87 -11.54
C GLU A 197 -28.97 22.92 -10.48
N LEU A 198 -28.94 22.49 -9.22
CA LEU A 198 -28.92 23.34 -8.03
C LEU A 198 -27.61 23.13 -7.24
N GLY A 199 -26.69 24.09 -7.37
CA GLY A 199 -25.51 24.22 -6.53
C GLY A 199 -25.73 25.09 -5.29
N ILE A 200 -24.82 25.01 -4.32
CA ILE A 200 -24.76 25.97 -3.19
C ILE A 200 -23.68 27.04 -3.33
N GLN A 201 -22.82 26.94 -4.35
CA GLN A 201 -21.69 27.82 -4.58
C GLN A 201 -21.85 28.51 -5.95
N PHE A 202 -21.44 29.77 -6.05
CA PHE A 202 -21.73 30.63 -7.20
C PHE A 202 -20.53 30.64 -8.14
N GLY A 203 -20.74 30.45 -9.44
CA GLY A 203 -19.63 30.25 -10.39
C GLY A 203 -18.96 28.87 -10.24
N ALA A 204 -19.66 27.89 -9.67
CA ALA A 204 -19.26 26.48 -9.71
C ALA A 204 -19.44 25.93 -11.14
N GLY A 205 -18.61 24.95 -11.51
CA GLY A 205 -18.61 24.33 -12.83
C GLY A 205 -17.26 24.42 -13.55
N GLY A 206 -16.95 23.40 -14.34
CA GLY A 206 -15.85 23.40 -15.31
C GLY A 206 -14.45 23.24 -14.70
N ASP A 207 -14.25 22.26 -13.83
CA ASP A 207 -12.97 21.97 -13.15
C ASP A 207 -12.41 23.16 -12.35
N THR A 208 -13.28 24.07 -11.88
CA THR A 208 -12.86 25.29 -11.17
C THR A 208 -12.14 24.92 -9.86
N PRO A 209 -10.86 25.31 -9.66
CA PRO A 209 -10.10 24.85 -8.50
C PRO A 209 -10.58 25.49 -7.20
N ALA A 210 -10.67 24.67 -6.15
CA ALA A 210 -11.15 25.06 -4.81
C ALA A 210 -10.56 26.36 -4.23
N SER A 211 -9.32 26.72 -4.58
CA SER A 211 -8.68 27.97 -4.14
C SER A 211 -9.32 29.25 -4.70
N GLY A 212 -9.96 29.19 -5.88
CA GLY A 212 -10.78 30.30 -6.39
C GLY A 212 -12.13 30.38 -5.68
N LEU A 213 -12.76 29.21 -5.50
CA LEU A 213 -14.10 29.06 -4.93
C LEU A 213 -14.21 29.55 -3.47
N GLU A 214 -13.15 29.42 -2.66
CA GLU A 214 -13.14 29.95 -1.27
C GLU A 214 -13.32 31.47 -1.18
N SER A 215 -13.05 32.22 -2.26
CA SER A 215 -13.22 33.69 -2.29
C SER A 215 -14.67 34.16 -2.50
N ILE A 216 -15.52 33.31 -3.08
CA ILE A 216 -16.88 33.67 -3.52
C ILE A 216 -17.93 33.45 -2.41
N GLY A 217 -17.61 32.59 -1.44
CA GLY A 217 -18.49 32.21 -0.33
C GLY A 217 -19.51 31.11 -0.70
N THR A 218 -20.24 30.63 0.30
CA THR A 218 -21.29 29.61 0.12
C THR A 218 -22.66 30.15 0.50
N SER A 219 -23.70 29.76 -0.25
CA SER A 219 -25.08 30.19 0.01
C SER A 219 -25.75 29.39 1.13
N ASP A 220 -26.83 29.95 1.70
CA ASP A 220 -27.66 29.23 2.66
C ASP A 220 -28.41 28.05 1.99
N PRO A 221 -28.26 26.81 2.48
CA PRO A 221 -29.03 25.64 2.01
C PRO A 221 -30.55 25.82 2.09
N GLY A 222 -31.07 26.74 2.91
CA GLY A 222 -32.48 27.12 2.91
C GLY A 222 -32.95 27.76 1.60
N LYS A 223 -32.10 28.53 0.91
CA LYS A 223 -32.40 29.08 -0.42
C LYS A 223 -32.56 27.97 -1.46
N LEU A 224 -31.59 27.06 -1.54
CA LEU A 224 -31.62 25.90 -2.46
C LEU A 224 -32.89 25.08 -2.27
N VAL A 225 -33.23 24.75 -1.01
CA VAL A 225 -34.42 23.96 -0.69
C VAL A 225 -35.72 24.72 -1.04
N ASN A 226 -35.79 26.03 -0.80
CA ASN A 226 -36.98 26.81 -1.18
C ASN A 226 -37.13 26.93 -2.71
N LEU A 227 -36.05 27.14 -3.44
CA LEU A 227 -36.06 27.17 -4.91
C LEU A 227 -36.44 25.80 -5.50
N GLY A 228 -35.91 24.72 -4.91
CA GLY A 228 -36.31 23.34 -5.22
C GLY A 228 -37.81 23.09 -5.05
N ARG A 229 -38.45 23.64 -4.00
CA ARG A 229 -39.92 23.60 -3.85
C ARG A 229 -40.63 24.31 -5.01
N ARG A 230 -40.24 25.57 -5.31
CA ARG A 230 -40.82 26.35 -6.43
C ARG A 230 -40.76 25.59 -7.76
N PHE A 231 -39.66 24.89 -8.03
CA PHE A 231 -39.50 24.08 -9.24
C PHE A 231 -40.40 22.83 -9.25
N LEU A 232 -40.51 22.13 -8.11
CA LEU A 232 -41.43 20.98 -7.99
C LEU A 232 -42.90 21.41 -8.13
N ASP A 233 -43.27 22.56 -7.58
CA ASP A 233 -44.60 23.16 -7.72
C ASP A 233 -44.89 23.58 -9.17
N ALA A 234 -43.87 24.03 -9.92
CA ALA A 234 -43.92 24.25 -11.37
C ALA A 234 -43.94 22.96 -12.21
N GLY A 235 -43.97 21.78 -11.56
CA GLY A 235 -44.12 20.47 -12.21
C GLY A 235 -42.82 19.73 -12.55
N VAL A 236 -41.64 20.33 -12.30
CA VAL A 236 -40.32 19.75 -12.60
C VAL A 236 -40.21 18.32 -12.06
N LYS A 237 -39.91 17.36 -12.95
CA LYS A 237 -39.90 15.92 -12.60
C LYS A 237 -38.71 15.51 -11.74
N ARG A 238 -37.55 16.16 -11.89
CA ARG A 238 -36.32 15.84 -11.17
C ARG A 238 -35.46 17.09 -11.00
N LEU A 239 -34.98 17.30 -9.77
CA LEU A 239 -33.94 18.27 -9.44
C LEU A 239 -32.59 17.56 -9.49
N MET A 240 -31.59 18.15 -10.15
CA MET A 240 -30.20 17.75 -10.00
C MET A 240 -29.57 18.60 -8.88
N ILE A 241 -28.78 17.96 -8.01
CA ILE A 241 -27.97 18.62 -6.99
C ILE A 241 -26.50 18.47 -7.38
N GLU A 242 -25.82 19.59 -7.55
CA GLU A 242 -24.42 19.68 -7.96
C GLU A 242 -23.49 19.16 -6.86
N SER A 243 -22.37 18.54 -7.25
CA SER A 243 -21.35 18.04 -6.32
C SER A 243 -20.46 19.16 -5.77
N GLU A 244 -20.19 20.21 -6.56
CA GLU A 244 -19.33 21.34 -6.19
C GLU A 244 -19.87 22.11 -4.97
N GLY A 245 -18.97 22.39 -4.02
CA GLY A 245 -19.32 23.02 -2.75
C GLY A 245 -20.00 22.09 -1.74
N ILE A 246 -20.43 20.88 -2.14
CA ILE A 246 -21.09 19.91 -1.25
C ILE A 246 -20.19 18.70 -0.95
N THR A 247 -19.79 17.96 -1.98
CA THR A 247 -18.91 16.78 -1.89
C THR A 247 -17.60 16.96 -2.68
N GLU A 248 -17.54 17.98 -3.53
CA GLU A 248 -16.43 18.32 -4.41
C GLU A 248 -15.98 19.76 -4.15
N ASN A 249 -14.72 20.07 -4.46
CA ASN A 249 -14.08 21.37 -4.16
C ASN A 249 -14.14 21.83 -2.69
N VAL A 250 -14.41 20.93 -1.73
CA VAL A 250 -14.49 21.22 -0.29
C VAL A 250 -13.43 20.51 0.56
N LYS A 251 -12.95 21.20 1.61
CA LYS A 251 -12.02 20.63 2.62
C LYS A 251 -12.68 19.56 3.52
N SER A 252 -14.01 19.57 3.63
CA SER A 252 -14.80 18.53 4.28
C SER A 252 -16.21 18.49 3.68
N TRP A 253 -16.77 17.29 3.48
CA TRP A 253 -18.10 17.12 2.87
C TRP A 253 -19.20 17.77 3.71
N ARG A 254 -20.06 18.55 3.04
CA ARG A 254 -21.22 19.25 3.60
C ARG A 254 -22.42 18.32 3.76
N THR A 255 -22.25 17.28 4.57
CA THR A 255 -23.30 16.29 4.85
C THR A 255 -24.53 16.91 5.53
N ASP A 256 -24.39 18.07 6.16
CA ASP A 256 -25.47 18.90 6.67
C ASP A 256 -26.43 19.38 5.57
N VAL A 257 -25.89 19.75 4.40
CA VAL A 257 -26.65 20.26 3.25
C VAL A 257 -27.47 19.13 2.64
N VAL A 258 -26.82 17.99 2.36
CA VAL A 258 -27.49 16.78 1.84
C VAL A 258 -28.57 16.30 2.80
N SER A 259 -28.28 16.26 4.11
CA SER A 259 -29.25 15.86 5.14
C SER A 259 -30.45 16.80 5.23
N LYS A 260 -30.27 18.10 4.96
CA LYS A 260 -31.37 19.07 4.86
C LYS A 260 -32.21 18.82 3.61
N ILE A 261 -31.57 18.69 2.44
CA ILE A 261 -32.23 18.39 1.16
C ILE A 261 -33.09 17.12 1.26
N MET A 262 -32.51 16.01 1.73
CA MET A 262 -33.18 14.70 1.85
C MET A 262 -34.27 14.64 2.94
N LYS A 263 -34.37 15.68 3.78
CA LYS A 263 -35.43 15.85 4.80
C LYS A 263 -36.54 16.80 4.34
N GLU A 264 -36.20 17.79 3.51
CA GLU A 264 -37.08 18.91 3.18
C GLU A 264 -37.65 18.90 1.76
N LEU A 265 -37.13 18.04 0.87
CA LEU A 265 -37.62 17.77 -0.49
C LEU A 265 -37.92 16.25 -0.67
N PRO A 266 -38.83 15.86 -1.59
CA PRO A 266 -39.17 14.44 -1.80
C PRO A 266 -37.99 13.66 -2.43
N PRO A 267 -37.47 12.58 -1.80
CA PRO A 267 -36.27 11.89 -2.28
C PRO A 267 -36.39 11.33 -3.72
N GLU A 268 -37.56 10.82 -4.11
CA GLU A 268 -37.82 10.40 -5.50
C GLU A 268 -37.71 11.51 -6.55
N ARG A 269 -37.77 12.79 -6.16
CA ARG A 269 -37.67 13.96 -7.05
C ARG A 269 -36.28 14.60 -7.05
N VAL A 270 -35.36 14.13 -6.21
CA VAL A 270 -33.99 14.66 -6.11
C VAL A 270 -33.01 13.63 -6.66
N MET A 271 -31.96 14.09 -7.35
CA MET A 271 -30.82 13.30 -7.83
C MET A 271 -29.53 14.06 -7.51
N PHE A 272 -28.48 13.35 -7.11
CA PHE A 272 -27.19 13.95 -6.76
C PHE A 272 -26.11 13.57 -7.78
N GLU A 273 -25.25 14.52 -8.13
CA GLU A 273 -24.00 14.23 -8.82
C GLU A 273 -23.02 13.54 -7.87
N ALA A 274 -22.48 12.40 -8.30
CA ALA A 274 -21.71 11.48 -7.48
C ALA A 274 -20.64 10.73 -8.29
N ALA A 275 -19.88 11.46 -9.12
CA ALA A 275 -18.93 10.90 -10.08
C ALA A 275 -17.62 10.32 -9.47
N ASP A 276 -17.42 10.40 -8.15
CA ASP A 276 -16.34 9.69 -7.44
C ASP A 276 -16.91 8.45 -6.69
N PRO A 277 -16.24 7.28 -6.76
CA PRO A 277 -16.73 6.06 -6.12
C PRO A 277 -16.92 6.08 -4.60
N LYS A 278 -16.29 6.99 -3.86
CA LYS A 278 -16.53 7.20 -2.43
C LYS A 278 -17.82 7.99 -2.21
N VAL A 279 -18.13 8.93 -3.11
CA VAL A 279 -19.32 9.79 -3.04
C VAL A 279 -20.59 8.97 -3.28
N PHE A 280 -20.70 8.20 -4.37
CA PHE A 280 -21.90 7.37 -4.58
C PHE A 280 -22.03 6.27 -3.51
N ASN A 281 -20.91 5.74 -3.01
CA ASN A 281 -20.91 4.75 -1.93
C ASN A 281 -21.47 5.35 -0.62
N TRP A 282 -21.04 6.57 -0.27
CA TRP A 282 -21.60 7.32 0.85
C TRP A 282 -23.11 7.56 0.70
N TYR A 283 -23.57 8.03 -0.46
CA TYR A 283 -25.02 8.24 -0.71
C TYR A 283 -25.84 6.95 -0.53
N VAL A 284 -25.39 5.81 -1.11
CA VAL A 284 -26.10 4.53 -0.98
C VAL A 284 -26.04 3.98 0.46
N ARG A 285 -24.96 4.27 1.21
CA ARG A 285 -24.81 3.87 2.61
C ARG A 285 -25.75 4.62 3.56
N GLU A 286 -25.82 5.95 3.45
CA GLU A 286 -26.61 6.78 4.37
C GLU A 286 -28.12 6.78 4.02
N PHE A 287 -28.47 6.79 2.72
CA PHE A 287 -29.85 6.95 2.26
C PHE A 287 -30.49 5.67 1.71
N GLY A 288 -29.69 4.63 1.42
CA GLY A 288 -30.13 3.35 0.88
C GLY A 288 -30.07 3.28 -0.65
N ILE A 289 -30.43 2.11 -1.19
CA ILE A 289 -30.28 1.77 -2.63
C ILE A 289 -31.18 2.60 -3.56
N ASP A 290 -32.20 3.21 -2.99
CA ASP A 290 -33.24 4.01 -3.66
C ASP A 290 -32.84 5.47 -3.91
N VAL A 291 -31.65 5.88 -3.50
CA VAL A 291 -31.10 7.21 -3.84
C VAL A 291 -30.85 7.30 -5.35
N ASN A 292 -31.32 8.39 -5.97
CA ASN A 292 -31.10 8.67 -7.38
C ASN A 292 -29.75 9.34 -7.58
N LEU A 293 -28.96 8.87 -8.55
CA LEU A 293 -27.57 9.29 -8.70
C LEU A 293 -27.21 9.53 -10.17
N PHE A 294 -26.37 10.54 -10.39
CA PHE A 294 -25.64 10.76 -11.63
C PHE A 294 -24.17 10.36 -11.42
N VAL A 295 -23.67 9.43 -12.23
CA VAL A 295 -22.32 8.84 -12.11
C VAL A 295 -21.61 8.75 -13.47
N ASP A 296 -20.32 8.44 -13.47
CA ASP A 296 -19.63 8.17 -14.73
C ASP A 296 -20.01 6.80 -15.33
N HIS A 297 -20.05 6.71 -16.66
CA HIS A 297 -20.41 5.47 -17.39
C HIS A 297 -19.48 4.29 -17.06
N SER A 298 -18.19 4.53 -16.77
CA SER A 298 -17.25 3.48 -16.39
C SER A 298 -17.55 2.85 -15.02
N GLN A 299 -18.33 3.52 -14.18
CA GLN A 299 -18.54 3.15 -12.76
C GLN A 299 -19.83 2.36 -12.51
N ILE A 300 -20.70 2.20 -13.51
CA ILE A 300 -22.05 1.62 -13.32
C ILE A 300 -22.03 0.22 -12.69
N VAL A 301 -21.08 -0.64 -13.08
CA VAL A 301 -20.93 -2.00 -12.53
C VAL A 301 -20.63 -1.94 -11.03
N GLN A 302 -19.84 -0.97 -10.57
CA GLN A 302 -19.52 -0.79 -9.15
C GLN A 302 -20.72 -0.29 -8.35
N LEU A 303 -21.47 0.69 -8.87
CA LEU A 303 -22.69 1.20 -8.25
C LEU A 303 -23.79 0.13 -8.14
N GLU A 304 -23.99 -0.65 -9.19
CA GLU A 304 -25.08 -1.64 -9.22
C GLU A 304 -24.75 -2.89 -8.43
N CYS A 305 -23.48 -3.33 -8.37
CA CYS A 305 -23.03 -4.33 -7.40
C CYS A 305 -23.25 -3.86 -5.95
N LEU A 306 -23.07 -2.56 -5.67
CA LEU A 306 -23.34 -1.96 -4.35
C LEU A 306 -24.84 -1.94 -4.02
N ARG A 307 -25.68 -1.44 -4.93
CA ARG A 307 -27.15 -1.43 -4.76
C ARG A 307 -27.72 -2.84 -4.62
N THR A 308 -27.31 -3.78 -5.46
CA THR A 308 -27.76 -5.19 -5.40
C THR A 308 -27.18 -5.96 -4.20
N GLY A 309 -26.17 -5.41 -3.50
CA GLY A 309 -25.51 -6.08 -2.37
C GLY A 309 -24.58 -7.22 -2.77
N ILE A 310 -24.22 -7.33 -4.05
CA ILE A 310 -23.28 -8.32 -4.59
C ILE A 310 -21.83 -7.98 -4.19
N TRP A 311 -21.48 -6.70 -4.12
CA TRP A 311 -20.17 -6.24 -3.67
C TRP A 311 -20.24 -4.85 -3.02
N GLY A 312 -19.32 -4.57 -2.09
CA GLY A 312 -19.20 -3.28 -1.42
C GLY A 312 -17.94 -3.20 -0.56
N THR A 313 -17.68 -2.02 0.02
CA THR A 313 -16.57 -1.77 0.95
C THR A 313 -16.89 -2.32 2.34
N ALA A 314 -15.89 -2.41 3.25
CA ALA A 314 -16.07 -3.04 4.57
C ALA A 314 -17.16 -2.39 5.45
N ASP A 315 -17.49 -1.12 5.20
CA ASP A 315 -18.57 -0.36 5.84
C ASP A 315 -19.95 -0.59 5.21
N THR A 316 -20.05 -1.11 3.98
CA THR A 316 -21.32 -1.35 3.26
C THR A 316 -21.66 -2.81 2.98
N TRP A 317 -20.65 -3.68 2.83
CA TRP A 317 -20.81 -5.11 2.55
C TRP A 317 -21.74 -5.78 3.57
N GLY A 318 -22.79 -6.46 3.08
CA GLY A 318 -23.80 -7.15 3.88
C GLY A 318 -24.72 -6.25 4.73
N LYS A 319 -24.49 -4.94 4.77
CA LYS A 319 -25.20 -3.96 5.61
C LYS A 319 -26.30 -3.22 4.85
N ILE A 320 -26.10 -2.99 3.55
CA ILE A 320 -27.10 -2.41 2.66
C ILE A 320 -28.27 -3.39 2.46
N ARG A 321 -29.46 -3.04 2.97
CA ARG A 321 -30.73 -3.78 2.80
C ARG A 321 -31.82 -2.87 2.21
N HIS A 322 -32.76 -3.45 1.46
CA HIS A 322 -34.00 -2.76 1.09
C HIS A 322 -34.84 -2.43 2.34
N LYS A 323 -35.45 -1.24 2.38
CA LYS A 323 -35.92 -0.61 3.63
C LYS A 323 -37.21 -1.20 4.22
N GLU A 324 -37.93 -2.02 3.45
CA GLU A 324 -39.24 -2.56 3.84
C GLU A 324 -39.18 -3.86 4.66
N SER A 325 -38.02 -4.53 4.74
CA SER A 325 -37.94 -5.91 5.24
C SER A 325 -37.43 -6.07 6.69
N GLU A 326 -37.66 -5.08 7.58
CA GLU A 326 -37.53 -5.21 9.04
C GLU A 326 -38.07 -3.94 9.74
N CYS A 327 -39.33 -3.96 10.22
CA CYS A 327 -39.91 -2.87 11.02
C CYS A 327 -40.68 -3.41 12.24
N HIS A 328 -39.97 -3.68 13.33
CA HIS A 328 -40.55 -3.87 14.67
C HIS A 328 -39.52 -3.55 15.76
N PHE A 329 -39.46 -2.30 16.20
CA PHE A 329 -39.04 -1.94 17.56
C PHE A 329 -39.86 -0.75 18.07
N SER A 330 -39.93 -0.59 19.39
CA SER A 330 -41.06 0.02 20.09
C SER A 330 -40.92 1.51 20.44
N ASP A 331 -42.04 2.14 20.79
CA ASP A 331 -42.18 3.55 21.18
C ASP A 331 -41.45 3.92 22.48
N ARG A 332 -40.12 3.99 22.42
CA ARG A 332 -39.28 4.67 23.43
C ARG A 332 -38.22 5.52 22.73
N PRO A 333 -38.28 6.86 22.82
CA PRO A 333 -37.31 7.72 22.17
C PRO A 333 -35.93 7.56 22.82
N ALA A 334 -34.92 7.24 22.02
CA ALA A 334 -33.53 7.08 22.44
C ALA A 334 -32.83 8.42 22.76
N ARG A 335 -33.35 9.17 23.74
CA ARG A 335 -32.55 10.13 24.52
C ARG A 335 -31.83 9.36 25.64
N LEU A 336 -30.65 9.84 26.03
CA LEU A 336 -29.73 9.25 27.02
C LEU A 336 -28.79 8.13 26.48
N LEU A 337 -28.10 8.41 25.38
CA LEU A 337 -26.66 8.15 25.33
C LEU A 337 -25.95 9.50 25.18
N LYS A 338 -25.15 9.88 26.18
CA LYS A 338 -24.17 10.97 26.05
C LYS A 338 -22.90 10.39 25.41
N PRO A 339 -22.24 11.09 24.47
CA PRO A 339 -20.88 10.76 24.10
C PRO A 339 -19.93 11.25 25.19
N ASP A 340 -19.51 10.35 26.09
CA ASP A 340 -18.32 10.56 26.91
C ASP A 340 -17.06 10.19 26.10
N ALA A 341 -15.93 10.82 26.46
CA ALA A 341 -14.59 10.60 25.88
C ALA A 341 -14.38 10.99 24.39
N LYS A 342 -14.21 12.30 24.16
CA LYS A 342 -13.27 12.93 23.19
C LYS A 342 -12.62 12.02 22.13
N ASP A 343 -13.23 11.90 20.95
CA ASP A 343 -12.48 11.56 19.73
C ASP A 343 -11.66 12.78 19.27
N SER A 344 -10.33 12.66 19.33
CA SER A 344 -9.42 13.69 18.81
C SER A 344 -9.08 13.41 17.35
N THR A 345 -9.90 13.91 16.43
CA THR A 345 -9.63 13.86 14.99
C THR A 345 -8.47 14.81 14.64
N VAL A 346 -7.23 14.35 14.82
CA VAL A 346 -6.04 15.18 14.61
C VAL A 346 -5.74 15.33 13.11
N LEU A 347 -5.75 16.57 12.62
CA LEU A 347 -5.25 16.91 11.30
C LEU A 347 -3.76 16.55 11.16
N LEU A 348 -3.43 15.77 10.12
CA LEU A 348 -2.05 15.46 9.70
C LEU A 348 -1.39 16.62 8.95
N SER A 349 -1.60 17.86 9.41
CA SER A 349 -1.01 19.08 8.85
C SER A 349 0.37 19.36 9.46
N GLU A 350 1.32 19.75 8.61
CA GLU A 350 2.76 19.84 8.95
C GLU A 350 3.14 21.04 9.85
N ARG A 351 4.44 21.07 10.24
CA ARG A 351 5.14 22.16 10.96
C ARG A 351 4.77 22.38 12.43
N MET A 352 5.11 21.46 13.34
CA MET A 352 5.22 21.76 14.78
C MET A 352 6.45 21.11 15.41
N VAL A 353 7.08 21.81 16.36
CA VAL A 353 8.28 21.36 17.11
C VAL A 353 7.96 20.13 17.97
N ALA A 354 8.93 19.21 18.08
CA ALA A 354 8.81 18.00 18.89
C ALA A 354 8.66 18.31 20.39
N SER A 355 7.87 17.50 21.10
CA SER A 355 7.87 17.49 22.57
C SER A 355 7.54 16.08 23.10
N PRO A 356 8.20 15.59 24.17
CA PRO A 356 8.04 14.20 24.62
C PRO A 356 6.60 13.81 25.01
N GLN A 357 5.83 14.79 25.49
CA GLN A 357 4.41 14.60 25.84
C GLN A 357 3.54 14.35 24.61
N ARG A 358 3.88 14.96 23.46
CA ARG A 358 3.14 14.77 22.21
C ARG A 358 3.49 13.44 21.55
N GLU A 359 4.74 13.01 21.62
CA GLU A 359 5.16 11.68 21.16
C GLU A 359 4.47 10.59 21.96
N THR A 360 4.48 10.68 23.29
CA THR A 360 3.75 9.79 24.19
C THR A 360 2.25 9.71 23.86
N ALA A 361 1.63 10.82 23.44
CA ALA A 361 0.22 10.85 23.03
C ALA A 361 0.00 10.22 21.65
N MET A 362 0.91 10.45 20.69
CA MET A 362 0.83 9.89 19.33
C MET A 362 1.13 8.39 19.32
N ASP A 363 2.02 7.90 20.18
CA ASP A 363 2.28 6.46 20.28
C ASP A 363 1.12 5.72 20.95
N ARG A 364 0.39 6.36 21.88
CA ARG A 364 -0.91 5.85 22.36
C ARG A 364 -1.95 5.78 21.25
N LEU A 365 -1.99 6.75 20.34
CA LEU A 365 -2.87 6.71 19.16
C LEU A 365 -2.51 5.54 18.24
N LEU A 366 -1.23 5.36 17.90
CA LEU A 366 -0.76 4.23 17.08
C LEU A 366 -1.05 2.88 17.74
N ASN A 367 -0.85 2.76 19.06
CA ASN A 367 -1.25 1.57 19.81
C ASN A 367 -2.76 1.31 19.71
N SER A 368 -3.60 2.35 19.82
CA SER A 368 -5.06 2.20 19.73
C SER A 368 -5.53 1.76 18.34
N LEU A 369 -4.83 2.15 17.28
CA LEU A 369 -5.08 1.67 15.91
C LEU A 369 -4.66 0.20 15.76
N GLU A 370 -3.56 -0.22 16.38
CA GLU A 370 -3.14 -1.63 16.42
C GLU A 370 -4.13 -2.50 17.22
N ASP A 371 -4.63 -2.00 18.36
CA ASP A 371 -5.64 -2.66 19.20
C ASP A 371 -7.03 -2.73 18.50
N GLN A 372 -7.39 -1.71 17.71
CA GLN A 372 -8.60 -1.75 16.86
C GLN A 372 -8.47 -2.82 15.77
N GLY A 373 -7.31 -2.92 15.11
CA GLY A 373 -7.00 -4.00 14.16
C GLY A 373 -7.12 -5.39 14.81
N MET A 374 -6.57 -5.55 16.02
CA MET A 374 -6.68 -6.79 16.81
C MET A 374 -8.11 -7.18 17.20
N ASN A 375 -9.06 -6.24 17.22
CA ASN A 375 -10.48 -6.53 17.46
C ASN A 375 -11.25 -6.83 16.17
N MET A 376 -10.90 -6.22 15.02
CA MET A 376 -11.48 -6.62 13.73
C MET A 376 -11.05 -8.04 13.32
N GLU A 377 -9.79 -8.43 13.55
CA GLU A 377 -9.31 -9.82 13.37
C GLU A 377 -10.03 -10.86 14.25
N ARG A 378 -10.84 -10.44 15.23
CA ARG A 378 -11.64 -11.34 16.09
C ARG A 378 -13.09 -11.53 15.61
N GLN A 379 -13.59 -10.72 14.67
CA GLN A 379 -14.98 -10.78 14.20
C GLN A 379 -15.15 -11.50 12.85
N GLU A 380 -14.12 -11.54 12.00
CA GLU A 380 -14.14 -12.30 10.73
C GLU A 380 -13.93 -13.80 10.99
N LYS A 381 -14.98 -14.53 11.39
CA LYS A 381 -14.91 -15.96 11.75
C LYS A 381 -15.80 -16.88 10.90
N ASP A 382 -15.72 -16.72 9.58
CA ASP A 382 -16.18 -17.73 8.62
C ASP A 382 -15.00 -18.65 8.22
N GLU A 383 -14.83 -19.76 8.93
CA GLU A 383 -13.72 -20.71 8.73
C GLU A 383 -13.93 -21.57 7.47
N LYS A 384 -13.62 -21.00 6.30
CA LYS A 384 -13.58 -21.75 5.03
C LYS A 384 -12.37 -22.71 5.02
N GLU A 385 -12.67 -24.00 5.06
CA GLU A 385 -11.69 -25.08 5.08
C GLU A 385 -10.64 -24.94 3.97
N GLY A 386 -9.36 -24.99 4.33
CA GLY A 386 -8.24 -24.89 3.39
C GLY A 386 -7.83 -23.46 2.99
N THR A 387 -8.29 -22.43 3.70
CA THR A 387 -7.75 -21.06 3.60
C THR A 387 -6.98 -20.66 4.86
N ALA A 388 -6.02 -19.74 4.71
CA ALA A 388 -5.42 -19.01 5.81
C ALA A 388 -5.56 -17.51 5.57
N PRO A 389 -5.95 -16.71 6.58
CA PRO A 389 -6.00 -15.26 6.44
C PRO A 389 -4.58 -14.69 6.32
N VAL A 390 -4.39 -13.68 5.48
CA VAL A 390 -3.21 -12.81 5.58
C VAL A 390 -3.43 -11.90 6.80
N PRO A 391 -2.50 -11.84 7.77
CA PRO A 391 -2.65 -10.94 8.92
C PRO A 391 -2.84 -9.49 8.47
N LYS A 392 -3.79 -8.77 9.08
CA LYS A 392 -4.09 -7.37 8.77
C LYS A 392 -3.23 -6.49 9.70
N VAL A 393 -2.06 -6.14 9.18
CA VAL A 393 -0.95 -5.47 9.90
C VAL A 393 -0.40 -4.24 9.17
N ALA A 394 -0.94 -3.92 7.99
CA ALA A 394 -0.71 -2.64 7.31
C ALA A 394 -0.94 -1.45 8.27
N ARG A 395 0.06 -0.56 8.37
CA ARG A 395 0.07 0.56 9.32
C ARG A 395 0.87 1.76 8.81
N LEU A 396 0.64 2.91 9.43
CA LEU A 396 1.47 4.10 9.24
C LEU A 396 2.65 4.06 10.22
N LEU A 397 3.87 4.25 9.72
CA LEU A 397 5.07 4.46 10.55
C LEU A 397 5.58 5.88 10.35
N ARG A 398 6.23 6.46 11.36
CA ARG A 398 6.97 7.71 11.17
C ARG A 398 8.26 7.43 10.39
N ASP A 399 8.61 8.22 9.39
CA ASP A 399 10.00 8.31 8.91
C ASP A 399 10.86 9.12 9.92
N GLY A 400 12.16 9.24 9.66
CA GLY A 400 13.06 10.06 10.48
C GLY A 400 12.89 11.58 10.33
N GLN A 401 11.93 12.07 9.53
CA GLN A 401 11.41 13.44 9.58
C GLN A 401 10.13 13.56 10.42
N GLY A 402 9.64 12.45 10.98
CA GLY A 402 8.39 12.38 11.73
C GLY A 402 7.13 12.31 10.86
N LYS A 403 7.26 12.22 9.52
CA LYS A 403 6.10 12.12 8.61
C LYS A 403 5.57 10.70 8.56
N PHE A 404 4.27 10.54 8.39
CA PHE A 404 3.62 9.23 8.36
C PHE A 404 3.68 8.60 6.97
N MET A 405 4.33 7.44 6.88
CA MET A 405 4.54 6.66 5.67
C MET A 405 3.80 5.33 5.74
N TYR A 406 3.08 4.96 4.67
CA TYR A 406 2.36 3.70 4.58
C TYR A 406 3.30 2.50 4.41
N ILE A 407 3.04 1.46 5.20
CA ILE A 407 3.67 0.14 5.16
C ILE A 407 2.55 -0.91 5.16
N GLY A 408 2.49 -1.76 4.12
CA GLY A 408 1.41 -2.75 3.94
C GLY A 408 1.74 -4.17 4.41
N ASP A 409 0.79 -5.09 4.23
CA ASP A 409 0.84 -6.44 4.84
C ASP A 409 2.02 -7.33 4.36
N SER A 410 2.58 -7.10 3.17
CA SER A 410 3.73 -7.87 2.67
C SER A 410 5.07 -7.44 3.29
N ALA A 411 5.14 -6.26 3.92
CA ALA A 411 6.39 -5.69 4.41
C ALA A 411 7.08 -6.52 5.50
N SER A 412 8.40 -6.41 5.59
CA SER A 412 9.22 -7.04 6.64
C SER A 412 8.86 -6.51 8.04
N LEU A 413 8.50 -5.22 8.15
CA LEU A 413 8.10 -4.57 9.42
C LEU A 413 6.67 -4.94 9.86
N SER A 414 5.79 -5.29 8.92
CA SER A 414 4.44 -5.79 9.21
C SER A 414 4.51 -7.22 9.75
N PHE A 415 5.39 -8.05 9.19
CA PHE A 415 5.67 -9.40 9.70
C PHE A 415 6.30 -9.37 11.11
N LEU A 416 7.22 -8.44 11.38
CA LEU A 416 7.71 -8.16 12.75
C LEU A 416 6.56 -7.82 13.71
N GLN A 417 5.59 -7.00 13.28
CA GLN A 417 4.44 -6.64 14.11
C GLN A 417 3.49 -7.84 14.36
N SER A 418 3.32 -8.73 13.38
CA SER A 418 2.61 -10.01 13.56
C SER A 418 3.27 -10.86 14.65
N LEU A 419 4.62 -10.96 14.66
CA LEU A 419 5.34 -11.67 15.71
C LEU A 419 5.19 -10.99 17.08
N ARG A 420 5.21 -9.66 17.14
CA ARG A 420 4.95 -8.91 18.39
C ARG A 420 3.59 -9.24 18.99
N ARG A 421 2.51 -9.31 18.19
CA ARG A 421 1.17 -9.74 18.66
C ARG A 421 1.22 -11.15 19.30
N VAL A 422 2.00 -12.08 18.73
CA VAL A 422 2.20 -13.43 19.29
C VAL A 422 2.99 -13.41 20.60
N VAL A 423 4.11 -12.67 20.68
CA VAL A 423 4.93 -12.56 21.88
C VAL A 423 4.14 -11.97 23.04
N THR A 424 3.43 -10.85 22.81
CA THR A 424 2.56 -10.22 23.82
C THR A 424 1.49 -11.19 24.34
N SER A 425 0.92 -12.02 23.47
CA SER A 425 -0.08 -13.03 23.85
C SER A 425 0.50 -14.21 24.64
N SER A 426 1.81 -14.45 24.56
CA SER A 426 2.47 -15.65 25.10
C SER A 426 3.25 -15.39 26.39
N ILE A 427 3.92 -14.23 26.50
CA ILE A 427 4.71 -13.86 27.69
C ILE A 427 4.32 -12.50 28.30
N GLY A 428 3.43 -11.73 27.65
CA GLY A 428 3.10 -10.37 28.06
C GLY A 428 4.13 -9.35 27.56
N ARG A 429 4.28 -8.26 28.31
CA ARG A 429 5.19 -7.15 27.98
C ARG A 429 6.66 -7.52 28.20
N CYS A 430 7.50 -7.16 27.24
CA CYS A 430 8.96 -7.24 27.29
C CYS A 430 9.58 -6.25 26.26
N GLU A 431 10.89 -6.06 26.31
CA GLU A 431 11.65 -5.14 25.42
C GLU A 431 11.33 -5.34 23.93
N PHE A 432 11.21 -6.58 23.46
CA PHE A 432 10.85 -6.87 22.06
C PHE A 432 9.49 -6.29 21.67
N THR A 433 8.53 -6.30 22.60
CA THR A 433 7.15 -5.81 22.38
C THR A 433 7.05 -4.30 22.61
N GLU A 434 7.75 -3.75 23.60
CA GLU A 434 7.65 -2.33 24.01
C GLU A 434 8.81 -1.45 23.51
N ASP A 435 9.67 -1.98 22.63
CA ASP A 435 10.69 -1.25 21.84
C ASP A 435 10.20 0.13 21.38
N ASN A 436 10.84 1.18 21.93
CA ASN A 436 10.49 2.58 21.68
C ASN A 436 10.45 2.93 20.18
N SER A 437 11.28 2.30 19.36
CA SER A 437 11.34 2.53 17.92
C SER A 437 10.46 1.56 17.10
N ARG A 438 9.43 0.93 17.72
CA ARG A 438 8.47 0.05 17.02
C ARG A 438 7.54 0.76 16.03
N HIS A 439 7.41 2.07 16.19
CA HIS A 439 6.56 2.98 15.39
C HIS A 439 7.36 3.86 14.41
N SER A 440 8.68 3.70 14.39
CA SER A 440 9.60 4.41 13.50
C SER A 440 10.11 3.50 12.38
N MET A 441 10.16 4.04 11.17
CA MET A 441 10.87 3.49 10.03
C MET A 441 12.25 4.17 9.97
N LEU A 442 13.31 3.40 10.20
CA LEU A 442 14.66 3.92 10.11
C LEU A 442 14.98 4.32 8.67
N GLU A 443 15.21 5.60 8.44
CA GLU A 443 15.78 6.15 7.21
C GLU A 443 16.89 7.14 7.58
N ALA A 444 18.01 7.11 6.85
CA ALA A 444 19.04 8.15 6.97
C ALA A 444 18.67 9.36 6.10
N PHE A 445 19.06 10.57 6.51
CA PHE A 445 18.70 11.79 5.77
C PHE A 445 19.93 12.52 5.22
N GLN A 446 19.71 13.28 4.15
CA GLN A 446 20.74 14.12 3.54
C GLN A 446 20.97 15.36 4.40
N SER A 447 22.22 15.58 4.82
CA SER A 447 22.65 16.84 5.40
C SER A 447 22.56 17.95 4.34
N ASN A 448 21.59 18.85 4.52
CA ASN A 448 21.26 20.00 3.67
C ASN A 448 20.85 19.67 2.21
N PRO A 449 19.59 19.92 1.81
CA PRO A 449 19.26 20.07 0.40
C PRO A 449 19.78 21.43 -0.09
N SER A 450 21.06 21.52 -0.43
CA SER A 450 21.64 22.72 -1.04
C SER A 450 21.00 22.96 -2.41
N THR A 451 20.08 23.93 -2.49
CA THR A 451 19.33 24.26 -3.72
C THR A 451 20.17 24.97 -4.80
N GLN A 452 21.48 25.00 -4.64
CA GLN A 452 22.42 25.44 -5.68
C GLN A 452 23.17 24.22 -6.23
N PRO A 453 23.36 24.12 -7.55
CA PRO A 453 24.16 23.07 -8.14
C PRO A 453 25.60 23.18 -7.62
N GLY A 454 26.11 22.09 -7.07
CA GLY A 454 27.52 22.00 -6.69
C GLY A 454 28.41 21.96 -7.91
N ALA A 455 29.68 22.36 -7.76
CA ALA A 455 30.70 22.00 -8.72
C ALA A 455 30.79 20.46 -8.80
N LEU A 456 30.84 19.92 -10.01
CA LEU A 456 30.99 18.48 -10.21
C LEU A 456 32.33 18.01 -9.63
N VAL A 457 32.30 16.89 -8.90
CA VAL A 457 33.48 16.31 -8.27
C VAL A 457 34.39 15.75 -9.35
N ALA A 458 35.68 16.09 -9.35
CA ALA A 458 36.61 15.54 -10.33
C ALA A 458 36.66 13.99 -10.21
N PRO A 459 36.66 13.24 -11.33
CA PRO A 459 36.73 11.79 -11.27
C PRO A 459 38.08 11.30 -10.70
N PRO A 460 38.10 10.12 -10.08
CA PRO A 460 39.31 9.54 -9.50
C PRO A 460 40.26 9.03 -10.59
N SER A 461 41.44 8.53 -10.18
CA SER A 461 42.34 7.83 -11.12
C SER A 461 41.63 6.64 -11.78
N ASN A 462 42.02 6.28 -13.01
CA ASN A 462 41.39 5.17 -13.73
C ASN A 462 41.48 3.85 -12.93
N GLU A 463 42.62 3.57 -12.28
CA GLU A 463 42.77 2.39 -11.40
C GLU A 463 41.70 2.35 -10.30
N GLU A 464 41.48 3.47 -9.61
CA GLU A 464 40.46 3.61 -8.57
C GLU A 464 39.03 3.54 -9.14
N ALA A 465 38.79 4.14 -10.31
CA ALA A 465 37.51 4.07 -11.00
C ALA A 465 37.13 2.62 -11.37
N GLN A 466 38.08 1.85 -11.93
CA GLN A 466 37.87 0.44 -12.25
C GLN A 466 37.69 -0.41 -10.98
N ARG A 467 38.45 -0.13 -9.90
CA ARG A 467 38.28 -0.80 -8.60
C ARG A 467 36.88 -0.58 -8.03
N LEU A 468 36.36 0.66 -8.11
CA LEU A 468 35.02 1.00 -7.64
C LEU A 468 33.91 0.40 -8.51
N ALA A 469 34.08 0.37 -9.84
CA ALA A 469 33.19 -0.36 -10.73
C ALA A 469 33.12 -1.86 -10.39
N GLY A 470 34.27 -2.48 -10.08
CA GLY A 470 34.32 -3.87 -9.61
C GLY A 470 33.57 -4.09 -8.30
N GLN A 471 33.68 -3.16 -7.33
CA GLN A 471 32.93 -3.21 -6.07
C GLN A 471 31.41 -3.05 -6.28
N PHE A 472 30.99 -2.17 -7.19
CA PHE A 472 29.57 -2.08 -7.61
C PHE A 472 29.07 -3.41 -8.17
N VAL A 473 29.77 -4.00 -9.16
CA VAL A 473 29.38 -5.28 -9.78
C VAL A 473 29.30 -6.40 -8.73
N LEU A 474 30.29 -6.50 -7.84
CA LEU A 474 30.33 -7.48 -6.75
C LEU A 474 29.13 -7.36 -5.80
N ALA A 475 28.74 -6.14 -5.44
CA ALA A 475 27.64 -5.89 -4.50
C ALA A 475 26.24 -6.05 -5.11
N THR A 476 26.08 -5.94 -6.44
CA THR A 476 24.75 -5.95 -7.08
C THR A 476 24.45 -7.15 -7.98
N SER A 477 25.47 -7.85 -8.47
CA SER A 477 25.30 -9.00 -9.37
C SER A 477 24.69 -10.21 -8.64
N PRO A 478 23.79 -10.99 -9.28
CA PRO A 478 23.26 -10.85 -10.65
C PRO A 478 21.85 -10.19 -10.69
N LEU A 479 21.42 -9.56 -9.59
CA LEU A 479 20.09 -8.95 -9.46
C LEU A 479 20.03 -7.61 -10.18
N LEU A 480 21.09 -6.80 -10.05
CA LEU A 480 21.33 -5.61 -10.85
C LEU A 480 22.41 -5.92 -11.90
N ASP A 481 21.98 -5.88 -13.16
CA ASP A 481 22.76 -6.15 -14.37
C ASP A 481 22.25 -5.16 -15.42
N LEU A 482 22.92 -4.00 -15.49
CA LEU A 482 22.49 -2.84 -16.29
C LEU A 482 23.37 -2.59 -17.53
N PHE A 483 24.56 -3.20 -17.59
CA PHE A 483 25.63 -2.85 -18.51
C PHE A 483 26.30 -4.10 -19.05
N ASP A 484 26.75 -4.06 -20.30
CA ASP A 484 27.68 -5.07 -20.80
C ASP A 484 29.09 -4.72 -20.30
N LEU A 485 29.69 -5.58 -19.46
CA LEU A 485 30.92 -5.24 -18.74
C LEU A 485 32.13 -5.08 -19.68
N GLU A 486 32.16 -5.84 -20.78
CA GLU A 486 33.19 -5.72 -21.82
C GLU A 486 33.17 -4.33 -22.50
N GLU A 487 32.00 -3.69 -22.55
CA GLU A 487 31.82 -2.35 -23.12
C GLU A 487 31.93 -1.24 -22.05
N PHE A 488 31.51 -1.53 -20.81
CA PHE A 488 31.47 -0.56 -19.71
C PHE A 488 32.87 -0.17 -19.22
N HIS A 489 33.75 -1.14 -18.94
CA HIS A 489 35.07 -0.86 -18.36
C HIS A 489 35.96 0.02 -19.29
N PRO A 490 36.03 -0.22 -20.62
CA PRO A 490 36.72 0.69 -21.54
C PRO A 490 36.09 2.08 -21.63
N ARG A 491 34.75 2.17 -21.61
CA ARG A 491 34.07 3.49 -21.67
C ARG A 491 34.33 4.31 -20.41
N LEU A 492 34.32 3.69 -19.24
CA LEU A 492 34.70 4.33 -17.98
C LEU A 492 36.15 4.87 -18.02
N ALA A 493 37.09 4.11 -18.59
CA ALA A 493 38.48 4.57 -18.73
C ALA A 493 38.61 5.78 -19.66
N ASN A 494 37.87 5.81 -20.77
CA ASN A 494 37.83 6.97 -21.68
C ASN A 494 37.21 8.20 -21.01
N TRP A 495 36.12 8.01 -20.24
CA TRP A 495 35.45 9.08 -19.50
C TRP A 495 36.36 9.70 -18.43
N VAL A 496 37.08 8.88 -17.65
CA VAL A 496 38.07 9.38 -16.69
C VAL A 496 39.17 10.22 -17.36
N ALA A 497 39.56 9.87 -18.60
CA ALA A 497 40.56 10.61 -19.36
C ALA A 497 40.04 11.91 -20.00
N ASN A 498 38.73 12.01 -20.29
CA ASN A 498 38.09 13.22 -20.81
C ASN A 498 36.65 13.38 -20.28
N PRO A 499 36.46 13.86 -19.04
CA PRO A 499 35.15 13.86 -18.38
C PRO A 499 34.12 14.81 -19.01
N SER A 500 34.61 15.77 -19.80
CA SER A 500 33.79 16.76 -20.53
C SER A 500 33.45 16.32 -21.96
N GLY A 501 33.76 15.07 -22.34
CA GLY A 501 33.59 14.56 -23.71
C GLY A 501 32.39 13.62 -23.93
N ASP A 502 31.77 13.11 -22.87
CA ASP A 502 30.54 12.31 -22.90
C ASP A 502 29.33 13.17 -22.52
N GLU A 503 28.13 12.77 -22.94
CA GLU A 503 26.86 13.39 -22.54
C GLU A 503 26.65 13.40 -21.01
N ASP A 504 25.94 14.40 -20.48
CA ASP A 504 25.55 14.48 -19.06
C ASP A 504 24.83 13.22 -18.57
N THR A 505 24.00 12.60 -19.42
CA THR A 505 23.33 11.31 -19.20
C THR A 505 24.34 10.21 -18.85
N VAL A 506 25.42 10.10 -19.61
CA VAL A 506 26.45 9.06 -19.51
C VAL A 506 27.38 9.36 -18.34
N SER A 507 27.80 10.61 -18.19
CA SER A 507 28.56 11.07 -17.04
C SER A 507 27.82 10.80 -15.72
N SER A 508 26.49 10.96 -15.71
CA SER A 508 25.66 10.65 -14.53
C SER A 508 25.73 9.16 -14.14
N ILE A 509 25.74 8.24 -15.11
CA ILE A 509 25.88 6.80 -14.86
C ILE A 509 27.22 6.50 -14.18
N PHE A 510 28.32 7.05 -14.70
CA PHE A 510 29.65 6.79 -14.14
C PHE A 510 29.77 7.31 -12.71
N TYR A 511 29.35 8.55 -12.42
CA TYR A 511 29.31 9.05 -11.03
C TYR A 511 28.45 8.17 -10.11
N LEU A 512 27.30 7.68 -10.58
CA LEU A 512 26.42 6.84 -9.76
C LEU A 512 26.98 5.42 -9.51
N VAL A 513 27.67 4.83 -10.50
CA VAL A 513 28.41 3.57 -10.30
C VAL A 513 29.57 3.76 -9.32
N LEU A 514 30.35 4.84 -9.45
CA LEU A 514 31.41 5.18 -8.51
C LEU A 514 30.88 5.47 -7.11
N ALA A 515 29.71 6.10 -6.98
CA ALA A 515 29.06 6.35 -5.69
C ALA A 515 28.64 5.06 -4.98
N ILE A 516 28.03 4.10 -5.68
CA ILE A 516 27.68 2.80 -5.09
C ILE A 516 28.94 2.00 -4.79
N GLY A 517 29.90 1.96 -5.72
CA GLY A 517 31.21 1.33 -5.50
C GLY A 517 31.91 1.86 -4.24
N ALA A 518 31.92 3.18 -4.05
CA ALA A 518 32.45 3.81 -2.84
C ALA A 518 31.65 3.40 -1.59
N GLN A 519 30.32 3.54 -1.63
CA GLN A 519 29.40 3.20 -0.53
C GLN A 519 29.53 1.75 -0.03
N VAL A 520 29.90 0.80 -0.90
CA VAL A 520 30.09 -0.61 -0.52
C VAL A 520 31.55 -0.99 -0.23
N SER A 521 32.50 -0.06 -0.35
CA SER A 521 33.94 -0.30 -0.19
C SER A 521 34.52 0.38 1.06
N ASP A 522 35.84 0.33 1.23
CA ASP A 522 36.53 0.94 2.37
C ASP A 522 36.68 2.47 2.35
N ILE A 523 36.19 3.15 1.31
CA ILE A 523 36.24 4.61 1.17
C ILE A 523 35.33 5.30 2.20
N ASP A 524 35.68 6.54 2.56
CA ASP A 524 34.82 7.45 3.30
C ASP A 524 33.45 7.66 2.62
N GLN A 525 32.39 7.55 3.41
CA GLN A 525 31.01 7.78 3.02
C GLN A 525 30.77 9.21 2.50
N THR A 526 31.59 10.21 2.88
CA THR A 526 31.49 11.57 2.31
C THR A 526 31.77 11.60 0.81
N VAL A 527 32.79 10.86 0.35
CA VAL A 527 33.17 10.77 -1.06
C VAL A 527 32.09 10.03 -1.86
N ALA A 528 31.49 8.99 -1.29
CA ALA A 528 30.35 8.30 -1.89
C ALA A 528 29.14 9.23 -2.08
N GLU A 529 28.82 10.08 -1.10
CA GLU A 529 27.71 11.05 -1.19
C GLU A 529 28.04 12.21 -2.15
N GLN A 530 29.32 12.60 -2.27
CA GLN A 530 29.81 13.58 -3.25
C GLN A 530 29.65 13.09 -4.70
N TYR A 531 30.05 11.85 -5.01
CA TYR A 531 29.78 11.24 -6.31
C TYR A 531 28.27 11.07 -6.56
N PHE A 532 27.51 10.64 -5.55
CA PHE A 532 26.04 10.53 -5.66
C PHE A 532 25.39 11.90 -5.96
N GLY A 533 25.85 12.97 -5.31
CA GLY A 533 25.40 14.34 -5.57
C GLY A 533 25.63 14.76 -7.02
N SER A 534 26.85 14.58 -7.52
CA SER A 534 27.25 14.90 -8.90
C SER A 534 26.43 14.10 -9.92
N GLY A 535 26.33 12.77 -9.73
CA GLY A 535 25.55 11.90 -10.61
C GLY A 535 24.06 12.20 -10.60
N ARG A 536 23.46 12.43 -9.43
CA ARG A 536 22.03 12.80 -9.32
C ARG A 536 21.72 14.16 -9.93
N GLN A 537 22.65 15.13 -9.83
CA GLN A 537 22.51 16.45 -10.46
C GLN A 537 22.43 16.33 -11.99
N LEU A 538 23.37 15.60 -12.60
CA LEU A 538 23.39 15.37 -14.04
C LEU A 538 22.17 14.56 -14.53
N ALA A 539 21.81 13.49 -13.80
CA ALA A 539 20.63 12.68 -14.12
C ALA A 539 19.31 13.48 -14.06
N PHE A 540 19.21 14.45 -13.15
CA PHE A 540 18.05 15.34 -13.06
C PHE A 540 18.01 16.37 -14.19
N SER A 541 19.14 16.99 -14.55
CA SER A 541 19.21 17.93 -15.69
C SER A 541 18.77 17.25 -16.98
N ALA A 542 19.34 16.09 -17.29
CA ALA A 542 19.08 15.37 -18.53
C ALA A 542 17.69 14.72 -18.64
N PHE A 543 16.94 14.61 -17.53
CA PHE A 543 15.57 14.06 -17.55
C PHE A 543 14.49 15.07 -17.98
N GLN A 544 14.80 16.37 -18.03
CA GLN A 544 13.81 17.40 -18.32
C GLN A 544 13.37 17.45 -19.78
N GLU A 545 14.19 16.95 -20.72
CA GLU A 545 13.94 17.05 -22.16
C GLU A 545 13.35 15.75 -22.74
N THR A 546 14.06 14.62 -22.67
CA THR A 546 13.59 13.33 -23.19
C THR A 546 14.03 12.13 -22.34
N PRO A 547 13.17 11.11 -22.14
CA PRO A 547 13.54 9.89 -21.43
C PRO A 547 14.39 8.98 -22.35
N SER A 548 15.56 8.55 -21.87
CA SER A 548 16.45 7.61 -22.58
C SER A 548 16.73 6.35 -21.73
N ILE A 549 17.35 5.33 -22.34
CA ILE A 549 17.85 4.15 -21.61
C ILE A 549 18.87 4.57 -20.54
N SER A 550 19.76 5.52 -20.86
CA SER A 550 20.74 6.06 -19.91
C SER A 550 20.06 6.75 -18.72
N THR A 551 18.96 7.46 -18.97
CA THR A 551 18.16 8.10 -17.91
C THR A 551 17.49 7.05 -17.02
N ILE A 552 16.96 5.96 -17.60
CA ILE A 552 16.41 4.81 -16.86
C ILE A 552 17.48 4.15 -16.00
N GLN A 553 18.65 3.85 -16.58
CA GLN A 553 19.81 3.28 -15.84
C GLN A 553 20.21 4.18 -14.67
N SER A 554 20.27 5.50 -14.88
CA SER A 554 20.64 6.47 -13.85
C SER A 554 19.64 6.50 -12.69
N TYR A 555 18.33 6.54 -12.96
CA TYR A 555 17.33 6.50 -11.87
C TYR A 555 17.26 5.14 -11.15
N ILE A 556 17.59 4.03 -11.81
CA ILE A 556 17.79 2.73 -11.14
C ILE A 556 19.01 2.80 -10.20
N LEU A 557 20.15 3.32 -10.66
CA LEU A 557 21.36 3.48 -9.83
C LEU A 557 21.12 4.44 -8.66
N VAL A 558 20.44 5.57 -8.87
CA VAL A 558 20.01 6.49 -7.79
C VAL A 558 19.21 5.73 -6.75
N SER A 559 18.26 4.89 -7.19
CA SER A 559 17.43 4.08 -6.29
C SER A 559 18.23 3.02 -5.54
N MET A 560 19.24 2.41 -6.18
CA MET A 560 20.13 1.43 -5.54
C MET A 560 21.03 2.09 -4.49
N TYR A 561 21.65 3.23 -4.81
CA TYR A 561 22.44 4.01 -3.86
C TYR A 561 21.58 4.46 -2.67
N MET A 562 20.36 4.93 -2.91
CA MET A 562 19.44 5.32 -1.83
C MET A 562 19.01 4.12 -0.98
N LEU A 563 18.80 2.94 -1.58
CA LEU A 563 18.50 1.72 -0.84
C LEU A 563 19.68 1.30 0.06
N GLY A 564 20.92 1.35 -0.44
CA GLY A 564 22.13 1.12 0.35
C GLY A 564 22.36 2.19 1.43
N ALA A 565 22.02 3.44 1.16
CA ALA A 565 21.98 4.54 2.14
C ALA A 565 20.77 4.48 3.09
N CYS A 566 20.08 3.34 3.21
CA CYS A 566 18.91 3.12 4.07
C CYS A 566 17.67 4.02 3.79
N ARG A 567 17.62 4.72 2.64
CA ARG A 567 16.56 5.67 2.23
C ARG A 567 15.50 4.99 1.35
N ARG A 568 14.76 4.04 1.92
CA ARG A 568 13.82 3.17 1.19
C ARG A 568 12.66 3.91 0.52
N ASN A 569 12.09 4.93 1.16
CA ASN A 569 11.05 5.78 0.55
C ASN A 569 11.64 6.58 -0.62
N GLY A 570 12.83 7.17 -0.44
CA GLY A 570 13.53 7.89 -1.50
C GLY A 570 13.88 7.00 -2.69
N ALA A 571 14.35 5.78 -2.44
CA ALA A 571 14.59 4.77 -3.48
C ALA A 571 13.31 4.40 -4.23
N PHE A 572 12.19 4.15 -3.53
CA PHE A 572 10.90 3.85 -4.15
C PHE A 572 10.40 4.99 -5.06
N MET A 573 10.52 6.25 -4.61
CA MET A 573 10.11 7.41 -5.41
C MET A 573 10.97 7.60 -6.67
N ASN A 574 12.29 7.44 -6.58
CA ASN A 574 13.18 7.56 -7.74
C ASN A 574 13.01 6.39 -8.72
N LEU A 575 12.70 5.18 -8.24
CA LEU A 575 12.43 4.04 -9.11
C LEU A 575 11.13 4.23 -9.89
N GLY A 576 10.14 4.93 -9.33
CA GLY A 576 8.94 5.35 -10.05
C GLY A 576 9.23 6.24 -11.27
N ILE A 577 10.31 7.04 -11.23
CA ILE A 577 10.76 7.86 -12.36
C ILE A 577 11.36 6.94 -13.45
N ALA A 578 12.29 6.05 -13.07
CA ALA A 578 12.85 5.04 -13.98
C ALA A 578 11.75 4.19 -14.65
N LEU A 579 10.71 3.83 -13.88
CA LEU A 579 9.58 3.05 -14.36
C LEU A 579 8.72 3.80 -15.37
N ARG A 580 8.33 5.05 -15.09
CA ARG A 580 7.59 5.88 -16.05
C ARG A 580 8.39 6.10 -17.35
N ALA A 581 9.70 6.31 -17.24
CA ALA A 581 10.58 6.36 -18.40
C ALA A 581 10.66 5.02 -19.16
N ALA A 582 10.73 3.87 -18.47
CA ALA A 582 10.74 2.54 -19.10
C ALA A 582 9.42 2.18 -19.83
N TYR A 583 8.30 2.71 -19.34
CA TYR A 583 7.03 2.66 -20.09
C TYR A 583 7.07 3.57 -21.32
N ALA A 584 7.53 4.82 -21.20
CA ALA A 584 7.63 5.76 -22.33
C ALA A 584 8.60 5.31 -23.44
N VAL A 585 9.77 4.77 -23.09
CA VAL A 585 10.81 4.30 -24.03
C VAL A 585 10.49 2.90 -24.60
N GLY A 586 9.44 2.24 -24.09
CA GLY A 586 8.96 0.96 -24.61
C GLY A 586 9.82 -0.27 -24.27
N ILE A 587 10.81 -0.17 -23.38
CA ILE A 587 11.73 -1.31 -23.08
C ILE A 587 11.02 -2.52 -22.44
N HIS A 588 9.82 -2.29 -21.90
CA HIS A 588 8.90 -3.31 -21.38
C HIS A 588 8.20 -4.13 -22.49
N ARG A 589 8.35 -3.79 -23.77
CA ARG A 589 7.68 -4.45 -24.90
C ARG A 589 8.64 -5.24 -25.76
N LYS A 590 8.40 -6.54 -25.89
CA LYS A 590 9.22 -7.46 -26.70
C LYS A 590 9.22 -7.10 -28.19
N ASP A 591 8.07 -6.70 -28.71
CA ASP A 591 7.86 -6.28 -30.09
C ASP A 591 8.57 -4.95 -30.38
N ALA A 592 8.51 -3.99 -29.46
CA ALA A 592 9.32 -2.78 -29.53
C ALA A 592 10.83 -3.09 -29.47
N ASN A 593 11.27 -3.96 -28.55
CA ASN A 593 12.67 -4.38 -28.43
C ASN A 593 13.18 -5.17 -29.65
N ALA A 594 12.29 -5.84 -30.39
CA ALA A 594 12.64 -6.60 -31.60
C ALA A 594 12.96 -5.71 -32.82
N LEU A 595 12.61 -4.41 -32.79
CA LEU A 595 12.97 -3.44 -33.82
C LEU A 595 14.46 -3.04 -33.77
N PHE A 596 15.15 -3.34 -32.67
CA PHE A 596 16.53 -2.93 -32.43
C PHE A 596 17.54 -4.04 -32.72
N CYS A 597 18.78 -3.66 -33.04
CA CYS A 597 19.87 -4.61 -33.26
C CYS A 597 20.16 -5.42 -31.99
N GLY A 598 20.73 -6.63 -32.14
CA GLY A 598 20.91 -7.57 -31.04
C GLY A 598 21.72 -7.04 -29.84
N ARG A 599 22.56 -6.02 -30.01
CA ARG A 599 23.32 -5.35 -28.94
C ARG A 599 22.40 -4.46 -28.08
N GLU A 600 21.75 -3.50 -28.72
CA GLU A 600 20.78 -2.58 -28.12
C GLU A 600 19.60 -3.33 -27.49
N ARG A 601 19.09 -4.36 -28.17
CA ARG A 601 18.04 -5.24 -27.64
C ARG A 601 18.43 -5.91 -26.33
N ARG A 602 19.66 -6.45 -26.23
CA ARG A 602 20.15 -7.05 -24.97
C ARG A 602 20.28 -6.01 -23.86
N ALA A 603 20.72 -4.79 -24.16
CA ALA A 603 20.78 -3.70 -23.18
C ALA A 603 19.37 -3.36 -22.63
N ARG A 604 18.36 -3.23 -23.51
CA ARG A 604 16.96 -3.03 -23.11
C ARG A 604 16.42 -4.16 -22.23
N GLU A 605 16.67 -5.41 -22.61
CA GLU A 605 16.24 -6.60 -21.86
C GLU A 605 16.94 -6.72 -20.48
N ARG A 606 18.25 -6.40 -20.39
CA ARG A 606 19.00 -6.32 -19.12
C ARG A 606 18.42 -5.24 -18.19
N VAL A 607 18.26 -4.01 -18.68
CA VAL A 607 17.72 -2.88 -17.89
C VAL A 607 16.29 -3.17 -17.41
N TRP A 608 15.42 -3.73 -18.25
CA TRP A 608 14.05 -4.11 -17.85
C TRP A 608 14.01 -5.19 -16.77
N LYS A 609 14.89 -6.22 -16.86
CA LYS A 609 15.04 -7.25 -15.80
C LYS A 609 15.36 -6.61 -14.45
N SER A 610 16.39 -5.76 -14.40
CA SER A 610 16.86 -5.19 -13.14
C SER A 610 15.93 -4.14 -12.56
N LEU A 611 15.22 -3.38 -13.40
CA LEU A 611 14.11 -2.52 -12.98
C LEU A 611 12.99 -3.33 -12.30
N ARG A 612 12.56 -4.44 -12.89
CA ARG A 612 11.55 -5.34 -12.28
C ARG A 612 12.04 -5.97 -10.96
N MET A 613 13.28 -6.43 -10.90
CA MET A 613 13.84 -7.00 -9.67
C MET A 613 13.86 -5.98 -8.52
N MET A 614 14.16 -4.71 -8.82
CA MET A 614 14.10 -3.63 -7.83
C MET A 614 12.68 -3.23 -7.44
N ASP A 615 11.73 -3.12 -8.38
CA ASP A 615 10.32 -2.82 -8.06
C ASP A 615 9.78 -3.88 -7.10
N LEU A 616 9.90 -5.15 -7.49
CA LEU A 616 9.41 -6.28 -6.71
C LEU A 616 10.06 -6.36 -5.32
N PHE A 617 11.36 -6.06 -5.20
CA PHE A 617 12.04 -6.01 -3.90
C PHE A 617 11.54 -4.86 -3.00
N LEU A 618 11.42 -3.64 -3.53
CA LEU A 618 10.94 -2.49 -2.75
C LEU A 618 9.46 -2.65 -2.39
N SER A 619 8.62 -3.06 -3.35
CA SER A 619 7.20 -3.31 -3.17
C SER A 619 6.95 -4.42 -2.15
N ALA A 620 7.67 -5.55 -2.23
CA ALA A 620 7.57 -6.62 -1.23
C ALA A 620 8.09 -6.20 0.16
N SER A 621 9.21 -5.46 0.26
CA SER A 621 9.81 -5.08 1.55
C SER A 621 9.08 -3.93 2.26
N LEU A 622 8.38 -3.07 1.50
CA LEU A 622 7.57 -1.94 2.02
C LEU A 622 6.06 -2.24 2.08
N GLY A 623 5.57 -3.33 1.49
CA GLY A 623 4.14 -3.63 1.46
C GLY A 623 3.35 -2.74 0.51
N ARG A 624 3.95 -2.33 -0.61
CA ARG A 624 3.34 -1.48 -1.64
C ARG A 624 2.99 -2.33 -2.87
N PRO A 625 1.98 -1.97 -3.67
CA PRO A 625 1.71 -2.68 -4.92
C PRO A 625 2.93 -2.58 -5.86
N PRO A 626 3.35 -3.67 -6.51
CA PRO A 626 4.34 -3.60 -7.58
C PRO A 626 3.74 -2.84 -8.76
N ALA A 627 4.55 -2.04 -9.41
CA ALA A 627 4.11 -1.19 -10.52
C ALA A 627 4.52 -1.75 -11.90
N THR A 628 5.18 -2.91 -11.95
CA THR A 628 5.46 -3.66 -13.19
C THR A 628 4.42 -4.75 -13.52
N SER A 629 3.26 -4.77 -12.86
CA SER A 629 2.21 -5.82 -12.98
C SER A 629 1.53 -5.89 -14.34
N ASP A 630 1.55 -4.81 -15.10
CA ASP A 630 0.81 -4.68 -16.37
C ASP A 630 1.66 -5.18 -17.57
N TYR A 631 2.62 -6.08 -17.31
CA TYR A 631 3.53 -6.64 -18.30
C TYR A 631 2.86 -7.82 -19.03
N ASP A 632 2.40 -7.57 -20.26
CA ASP A 632 1.72 -8.55 -21.12
C ASP A 632 2.65 -9.72 -21.48
N TYR A 633 2.50 -10.85 -20.77
CA TYR A 633 3.40 -12.00 -20.86
C TYR A 633 2.72 -13.21 -21.52
N ASP A 634 3.08 -13.47 -22.78
CA ASP A 634 2.70 -14.72 -23.45
C ASP A 634 3.31 -15.93 -22.73
N THR A 635 2.43 -16.72 -22.12
CA THR A 635 2.75 -17.91 -21.32
C THR A 635 3.23 -19.08 -22.17
N ARG A 636 3.14 -19.01 -23.50
CA ARG A 636 3.53 -20.07 -24.44
C ARG A 636 5.04 -20.26 -24.55
N GLU A 637 5.84 -19.24 -24.22
CA GLU A 637 7.30 -19.32 -24.30
C GLU A 637 7.93 -20.22 -23.23
N ASP A 638 7.36 -20.33 -22.03
CA ASP A 638 7.91 -21.21 -20.99
C ASP A 638 7.91 -22.69 -21.43
N ALA A 639 7.03 -23.07 -22.35
CA ALA A 639 7.05 -24.39 -23.00
C ALA A 639 8.20 -24.53 -24.01
N LEU A 640 8.48 -23.50 -24.82
CA LEU A 640 9.57 -23.51 -25.81
C LEU A 640 10.95 -23.55 -25.15
N VAL A 641 11.13 -22.80 -24.06
CA VAL A 641 12.39 -22.79 -23.29
C VAL A 641 12.61 -24.11 -22.54
N SER A 642 11.58 -24.93 -22.32
CA SER A 642 11.67 -26.17 -21.53
C SER A 642 12.10 -27.43 -22.31
N GLY A 643 12.26 -27.34 -23.64
CA GLY A 643 12.58 -28.50 -24.50
C GLY A 643 14.08 -28.67 -24.75
N GLU A 644 14.59 -28.00 -25.79
CA GLU A 644 15.89 -28.34 -26.40
C GLU A 644 16.90 -27.18 -26.41
N SER A 645 16.43 -25.93 -26.29
CA SER A 645 17.27 -24.74 -26.53
C SER A 645 18.18 -24.32 -25.36
N GLN A 646 17.96 -24.80 -24.12
CA GLN A 646 18.75 -24.36 -22.96
C GLN A 646 20.24 -24.69 -23.06
N HIS A 647 20.61 -25.78 -23.74
CA HIS A 647 22.00 -26.21 -23.89
C HIS A 647 22.87 -25.29 -24.77
N HIS A 648 22.27 -24.35 -25.50
CA HIS A 648 22.98 -23.37 -26.33
C HIS A 648 23.12 -21.98 -25.68
N LEU A 649 22.56 -21.76 -24.49
CA LEU A 649 22.63 -20.48 -23.78
C LEU A 649 23.91 -20.35 -22.93
N THR A 650 24.48 -19.16 -22.86
CA THR A 650 25.64 -18.87 -21.98
C THR A 650 25.23 -18.93 -20.50
N ALA A 651 26.21 -19.13 -19.61
CA ALA A 651 25.94 -19.18 -18.16
C ALA A 651 25.29 -17.89 -17.63
N GLU A 652 25.66 -16.73 -18.17
CA GLU A 652 25.04 -15.43 -17.90
C GLU A 652 23.57 -15.39 -18.35
N GLN A 653 23.26 -15.86 -19.56
CA GLN A 653 21.89 -15.93 -20.08
C GLN A 653 21.00 -16.85 -19.24
N GLN A 654 21.51 -18.02 -18.84
CA GLN A 654 20.81 -18.94 -17.95
C GLN A 654 20.55 -18.30 -16.56
N LEU A 655 21.53 -17.58 -16.01
CA LEU A 655 21.40 -16.86 -14.73
C LEU A 655 20.39 -15.70 -14.83
N SER A 656 20.42 -14.96 -15.94
CA SER A 656 19.47 -13.89 -16.27
C SER A 656 18.03 -14.43 -16.35
N ALA A 657 17.83 -15.57 -17.02
CA ALA A 657 16.53 -16.25 -17.10
C ALA A 657 16.03 -16.72 -15.73
N ALA A 658 16.92 -17.23 -14.86
CA ALA A 658 16.56 -17.62 -13.49
C ALA A 658 16.08 -16.41 -12.66
N VAL A 659 16.73 -15.25 -12.77
CA VAL A 659 16.28 -14.00 -12.10
C VAL A 659 14.93 -13.53 -12.66
N ILE A 660 14.73 -13.54 -13.98
CA ILE A 660 13.45 -13.16 -14.61
C ILE A 660 12.31 -14.08 -14.16
N SER A 661 12.55 -15.39 -14.07
CA SER A 661 11.57 -16.37 -13.60
C SER A 661 11.23 -16.16 -12.11
N LEU A 662 12.22 -15.84 -11.28
CA LEU A 662 12.01 -15.50 -9.86
C LEU A 662 11.22 -14.18 -9.70
N CYS A 663 11.42 -13.20 -10.57
CA CYS A 663 10.59 -11.98 -10.59
C CYS A 663 9.10 -12.31 -10.78
N ARG A 664 8.75 -13.20 -11.72
CA ARG A 664 7.35 -13.64 -11.92
C ARG A 664 6.76 -14.28 -10.66
N ILE A 665 7.57 -15.02 -9.89
CA ILE A 665 7.15 -15.64 -8.63
C ILE A 665 6.86 -14.57 -7.57
N PHE A 666 7.75 -13.58 -7.38
CA PHE A 666 7.51 -12.45 -6.47
C PHE A 666 6.25 -11.65 -6.83
N GLU A 667 6.13 -11.27 -8.10
CA GLU A 667 4.98 -10.53 -8.62
C GLU A 667 3.66 -11.26 -8.34
N ARG A 668 3.64 -12.57 -8.61
CA ARG A 668 2.47 -13.40 -8.34
C ARG A 668 2.16 -13.53 -6.85
N ILE A 669 3.16 -13.59 -5.97
CA ILE A 669 2.91 -13.59 -4.52
C ILE A 669 2.29 -12.24 -4.10
N LEU A 670 2.78 -11.11 -4.61
CA LEU A 670 2.22 -9.80 -4.28
C LEU A 670 0.77 -9.67 -4.77
N THR A 671 0.47 -10.08 -6.01
CA THR A 671 -0.85 -9.93 -6.63
C THR A 671 -1.88 -11.00 -6.22
N ASP A 672 -1.51 -12.30 -6.19
CA ASP A 672 -2.45 -13.38 -5.84
C ASP A 672 -2.64 -13.57 -4.33
N VAL A 673 -1.70 -13.11 -3.48
CA VAL A 673 -1.80 -13.28 -2.00
C VAL A 673 -2.03 -11.95 -1.28
N TYR A 674 -1.13 -10.97 -1.43
CA TYR A 674 -1.15 -9.79 -0.58
C TYR A 674 -2.17 -8.74 -1.02
N MET A 675 -2.30 -8.46 -2.31
CA MET A 675 -3.34 -7.56 -2.83
C MET A 675 -4.76 -8.13 -2.70
N LYS A 676 -4.90 -9.46 -2.58
CA LYS A 676 -6.18 -10.16 -2.36
C LYS A 676 -6.44 -10.49 -0.87
N GLN A 677 -5.49 -10.22 0.02
CA GLN A 677 -5.51 -10.45 1.48
C GLN A 677 -5.94 -11.85 1.97
N VAL A 678 -6.00 -12.86 1.10
CA VAL A 678 -6.40 -14.24 1.43
C VAL A 678 -5.52 -15.22 0.67
N ILE A 679 -4.98 -16.24 1.36
CA ILE A 679 -4.27 -17.34 0.70
C ILE A 679 -5.05 -18.65 0.85
N SER A 680 -5.37 -19.28 -0.29
CA SER A 680 -5.88 -20.65 -0.32
C SER A 680 -4.76 -21.64 -0.58
N ILE A 681 -4.94 -22.89 -0.13
CA ILE A 681 -4.03 -23.99 -0.43
C ILE A 681 -3.80 -24.12 -1.95
N ASN A 682 -4.84 -23.94 -2.79
CA ASN A 682 -4.72 -24.06 -4.24
C ASN A 682 -3.80 -22.98 -4.86
N VAL A 683 -3.87 -21.73 -4.38
CA VAL A 683 -2.95 -20.66 -4.80
C VAL A 683 -1.53 -20.96 -4.32
N ALA A 684 -1.37 -21.38 -3.07
CA ALA A 684 -0.08 -21.75 -2.51
C ALA A 684 0.58 -22.93 -3.27
N GLU A 685 -0.19 -23.96 -3.63
CA GLU A 685 0.28 -25.07 -4.47
C GLU A 685 0.67 -24.63 -5.88
N THR A 686 -0.11 -23.74 -6.49
CA THR A 686 0.18 -23.21 -7.84
C THR A 686 1.49 -22.44 -7.87
N ILE A 687 1.72 -21.55 -6.90
CA ILE A 687 2.97 -20.78 -6.78
C ILE A 687 4.13 -21.71 -6.33
N SER A 688 3.88 -22.72 -5.51
CA SER A 688 4.89 -23.75 -5.16
C SER A 688 5.29 -24.60 -6.37
N ASN A 689 4.38 -24.84 -7.32
CA ASN A 689 4.71 -25.51 -8.57
C ASN A 689 5.65 -24.68 -9.43
N GLN A 690 5.52 -23.34 -9.43
CA GLN A 690 6.45 -22.44 -10.10
C GLN A 690 7.85 -22.47 -9.44
N HIS A 691 7.94 -22.45 -8.10
CA HIS A 691 9.22 -22.68 -7.40
C HIS A 691 9.84 -24.05 -7.76
N ARG A 692 9.04 -25.12 -7.83
CA ARG A 692 9.52 -26.45 -8.24
C ARG A 692 9.96 -26.51 -9.71
N ALA A 693 9.38 -25.71 -10.60
CA ALA A 693 9.83 -25.57 -11.99
C ALA A 693 11.15 -24.79 -12.05
N TRP A 694 11.26 -23.68 -11.32
CA TRP A 694 12.46 -22.84 -11.21
C TRP A 694 13.71 -23.63 -10.80
N VAL A 695 13.60 -24.51 -9.79
CA VAL A 695 14.72 -25.37 -9.36
C VAL A 695 15.17 -26.34 -10.47
N ARG A 696 14.27 -26.80 -11.35
CA ARG A 696 14.63 -27.72 -12.44
C ARG A 696 15.44 -27.06 -13.55
N ILE A 697 15.19 -25.77 -13.81
CA ILE A 697 15.89 -24.96 -14.82
C ILE A 697 17.10 -24.18 -14.26
N LEU A 698 17.47 -24.44 -13.00
CA LEU A 698 18.56 -23.73 -12.33
C LEU A 698 19.92 -23.92 -13.07
N PRO A 699 20.70 -22.86 -13.34
CA PRO A 699 22.01 -22.98 -14.00
C PRO A 699 23.00 -23.87 -13.25
N THR A 700 23.87 -24.59 -13.95
CA THR A 700 24.87 -25.49 -13.35
C THR A 700 25.78 -24.79 -12.35
N ILE A 701 26.16 -23.53 -12.61
CA ILE A 701 26.99 -22.73 -11.70
C ILE A 701 26.33 -22.54 -10.32
N LEU A 702 25.00 -22.41 -10.25
CA LEU A 702 24.28 -22.31 -8.97
C LEU A 702 24.06 -23.69 -8.32
N ARG A 703 23.91 -24.77 -9.11
CA ARG A 703 23.86 -26.14 -8.58
C ARG A 703 25.18 -26.48 -7.85
N MET A 704 26.32 -26.20 -8.47
CA MET A 704 27.65 -26.43 -7.88
C MET A 704 27.91 -25.63 -6.61
N GLN A 705 27.25 -24.49 -6.39
CA GLN A 705 27.33 -23.74 -5.12
C GLN A 705 26.51 -24.36 -3.98
N THR A 706 25.52 -25.20 -4.31
CA THR A 706 24.75 -26.01 -3.36
C THR A 706 25.56 -27.22 -2.86
N GLU A 707 26.53 -27.66 -3.65
CA GLU A 707 27.48 -28.72 -3.30
C GLU A 707 28.67 -28.12 -2.50
N ARG A 708 29.07 -28.80 -1.42
CA ARG A 708 30.17 -28.32 -0.55
C ARG A 708 31.54 -28.63 -1.15
N LEU A 709 31.91 -27.87 -2.19
CA LEU A 709 33.22 -27.95 -2.84
C LEU A 709 34.17 -26.86 -2.31
N GLU A 710 35.38 -27.25 -1.92
CA GLU A 710 36.30 -26.46 -1.07
C GLU A 710 36.99 -25.26 -1.73
N LYS A 711 36.56 -24.84 -2.93
CA LYS A 711 37.11 -23.69 -3.68
C LYS A 711 36.02 -22.86 -4.35
N LYS A 712 35.21 -22.17 -3.54
CA LYS A 712 34.26 -21.15 -4.03
C LYS A 712 34.94 -19.78 -4.13
N SER A 713 34.91 -19.13 -5.32
CA SER A 713 35.22 -17.69 -5.42
C SER A 713 34.17 -16.90 -4.64
N MET A 714 34.60 -15.85 -3.94
CA MET A 714 33.72 -14.94 -3.19
C MET A 714 32.60 -14.37 -4.09
N GLU A 715 32.92 -14.01 -5.34
CA GLU A 715 31.96 -13.49 -6.32
C GLU A 715 30.85 -14.51 -6.60
N ASN A 716 31.23 -15.78 -6.83
CA ASN A 716 30.29 -16.86 -7.12
C ASN A 716 29.47 -17.25 -5.89
N SER A 717 30.06 -17.20 -4.68
CA SER A 717 29.32 -17.38 -3.43
C SER A 717 28.31 -16.26 -3.20
N LEU A 718 28.70 -15.01 -3.42
CA LEU A 718 27.84 -13.84 -3.22
C LEU A 718 26.71 -13.76 -4.26
N ALA A 719 27.02 -14.00 -5.53
CA ALA A 719 26.02 -14.08 -6.60
C ALA A 719 25.00 -15.21 -6.35
N ALA A 720 25.48 -16.38 -5.88
CA ALA A 720 24.59 -17.46 -5.47
C ALA A 720 23.75 -17.09 -4.24
N ALA A 721 24.33 -16.47 -3.23
CA ALA A 721 23.60 -16.00 -2.05
C ALA A 721 22.52 -14.97 -2.40
N HIS A 722 22.77 -14.05 -3.34
CA HIS A 722 21.76 -13.10 -3.83
C HIS A 722 20.56 -13.80 -4.47
N VAL A 723 20.79 -14.80 -5.33
CA VAL A 723 19.72 -15.54 -6.00
C VAL A 723 19.00 -16.48 -5.03
N PHE A 724 19.72 -17.28 -4.25
CA PHE A 724 19.13 -18.22 -3.29
C PHE A 724 18.46 -17.51 -2.11
N GLY A 725 19.01 -16.41 -1.60
CA GLY A 725 18.37 -15.56 -0.60
C GLY A 725 17.04 -15.01 -1.10
N SER A 726 17.01 -14.50 -2.34
CA SER A 726 15.77 -14.05 -2.99
C SER A 726 14.76 -15.20 -3.16
N TYR A 727 15.20 -16.40 -3.52
CA TYR A 727 14.35 -17.60 -3.64
C TYR A 727 13.79 -18.09 -2.29
N TYR A 728 14.60 -18.15 -1.23
CA TYR A 728 14.10 -18.49 0.10
C TYR A 728 13.19 -17.39 0.67
N TRP A 729 13.46 -16.12 0.36
CA TRP A 729 12.58 -15.02 0.73
C TRP A 729 11.23 -15.08 -0.02
N SER A 730 11.16 -15.49 -1.29
CA SER A 730 9.87 -15.68 -1.98
C SER A 730 9.06 -16.82 -1.35
N ILE A 731 9.70 -17.93 -0.93
CA ILE A 731 9.00 -18.99 -0.19
C ILE A 731 8.51 -18.47 1.17
N ILE A 732 9.33 -17.75 1.93
CA ILE A 732 8.92 -17.14 3.21
C ILE A 732 7.75 -16.17 3.00
N LEU A 733 7.80 -15.32 1.97
CA LEU A 733 6.74 -14.37 1.66
C LEU A 733 5.41 -15.06 1.32
N LEU A 734 5.46 -16.18 0.58
CA LEU A 734 4.30 -17.03 0.28
C LEU A 734 3.76 -17.76 1.52
N THR A 735 4.63 -18.32 2.36
CA THR A 735 4.26 -19.32 3.38
C THR A 735 4.09 -18.77 4.80
N ARG A 736 4.62 -17.58 5.10
CA ARG A 736 4.49 -16.96 6.43
C ARG A 736 3.04 -16.73 6.94
N PRO A 737 1.98 -16.54 6.13
CA PRO A 737 0.62 -16.49 6.64
C PRO A 737 0.20 -17.82 7.30
N PHE A 738 0.54 -18.96 6.69
CA PHE A 738 0.27 -20.28 7.28
C PHE A 738 1.05 -20.51 8.58
N LEU A 739 2.30 -20.03 8.66
CA LEU A 739 3.10 -20.09 9.88
C LEU A 739 2.48 -19.26 11.00
N ILE A 740 2.17 -17.98 10.76
CA ILE A 740 1.56 -17.11 11.78
C ILE A 740 0.18 -17.65 12.21
N TYR A 741 -0.63 -18.16 11.27
CA TYR A 741 -1.89 -18.82 11.59
C TYR A 741 -1.69 -20.06 12.49
N ARG A 742 -0.76 -20.95 12.15
CA ARG A 742 -0.44 -22.15 12.95
C ARG A 742 0.07 -21.78 14.35
N VAL A 743 0.96 -20.79 14.45
CA VAL A 743 1.49 -20.30 15.74
C VAL A 743 0.37 -19.69 16.59
N ALA A 744 -0.48 -18.83 16.01
CA ALA A 744 -1.59 -18.21 16.72
C ALA A 744 -2.64 -19.23 17.22
N GLN A 745 -2.92 -20.28 16.43
CA GLN A 745 -3.78 -21.38 16.88
C GLN A 745 -3.10 -22.23 17.97
N TYR A 746 -1.80 -22.49 17.86
CA TYR A 746 -1.06 -23.28 18.85
C TYR A 746 -0.98 -22.59 20.23
N VAL A 747 -0.75 -21.27 20.27
CA VAL A 747 -0.75 -20.49 21.52
C VAL A 747 -2.13 -20.50 22.18
N LYS A 748 -3.22 -20.37 21.40
CA LYS A 748 -4.61 -20.46 21.91
C LYS A 748 -4.95 -21.86 22.43
N GLY A 749 -4.67 -22.91 21.66
CA GLY A 749 -4.93 -24.31 22.07
C GLY A 749 -4.12 -24.79 23.29
N LYS A 750 -3.23 -23.95 23.84
CA LYS A 750 -2.42 -24.22 25.03
C LYS A 750 -3.02 -23.66 26.33
N SER A 751 -4.03 -22.77 26.25
CA SER A 751 -4.79 -22.28 27.41
C SER A 751 -5.95 -23.22 27.79
N ASP A 752 -6.66 -23.73 26.78
CA ASP A 752 -7.92 -24.43 26.98
C ASP A 752 -7.67 -25.95 27.09
N SER A 753 -7.57 -26.44 28.32
CA SER A 753 -7.14 -27.81 28.60
C SER A 753 -8.25 -28.86 28.41
N SER A 754 -8.69 -29.11 27.17
CA SER A 754 -9.58 -30.23 26.85
C SER A 754 -9.47 -30.75 25.40
N SER A 755 -9.38 -32.08 25.27
CA SER A 755 -9.50 -32.91 24.06
C SER A 755 -8.41 -32.81 22.97
N ASP A 756 -8.07 -33.98 22.39
CA ASP A 756 -7.15 -34.12 21.25
C ASP A 756 -7.86 -33.84 19.92
N THR A 757 -7.53 -32.71 19.27
CA THR A 757 -7.85 -32.45 17.85
C THR A 757 -6.58 -32.19 17.03
N ARG A 758 -5.50 -32.91 17.34
CA ARG A 758 -4.24 -32.93 16.56
C ARG A 758 -4.40 -33.60 15.18
N ASN A 759 -5.19 -33.02 14.28
CA ASN A 759 -5.21 -33.39 12.85
C ASN A 759 -5.76 -32.32 11.89
N GLY A 760 -5.82 -31.04 12.29
CA GLY A 760 -6.32 -29.94 11.46
C GLY A 760 -5.41 -29.58 10.27
N SER A 761 -5.64 -30.23 9.12
CA SER A 761 -5.06 -29.96 7.79
C SER A 761 -3.53 -30.10 7.65
N SER A 762 -3.10 -31.27 7.18
CA SER A 762 -1.69 -31.60 6.89
C SER A 762 -1.01 -30.71 5.84
N ARG A 763 -1.80 -30.05 4.97
CA ARG A 763 -1.30 -29.09 3.96
C ARG A 763 -0.86 -27.77 4.61
N ILE A 764 -1.64 -27.26 5.58
CA ILE A 764 -1.32 -26.03 6.31
C ILE A 764 -0.07 -26.23 7.17
N SER A 765 0.05 -27.39 7.82
CA SER A 765 1.28 -27.73 8.54
C SER A 765 2.49 -27.75 7.60
N LEU A 766 2.38 -28.41 6.44
CA LEU A 766 3.48 -28.52 5.47
C LEU A 766 3.95 -27.15 4.94
N PHE A 767 3.04 -26.20 4.69
CA PHE A 767 3.44 -24.83 4.29
C PHE A 767 4.11 -24.07 5.44
N ALA A 768 3.66 -24.22 6.68
CA ALA A 768 4.33 -23.63 7.84
C ALA A 768 5.73 -24.25 8.04
N ASP A 769 5.87 -25.58 7.88
CA ASP A 769 7.15 -26.29 7.97
C ASP A 769 8.12 -25.84 6.87
N ALA A 770 7.63 -25.66 5.64
CA ALA A 770 8.40 -25.13 4.52
C ALA A 770 8.89 -23.69 4.74
N CYS A 771 8.12 -22.85 5.46
CA CYS A 771 8.54 -21.51 5.86
C CYS A 771 9.79 -21.57 6.76
N VAL A 772 9.73 -22.36 7.84
CA VAL A 772 10.84 -22.51 8.80
C VAL A 772 12.06 -23.17 8.16
N TYR A 773 11.86 -24.19 7.32
CA TYR A 773 12.94 -24.82 6.57
C TYR A 773 13.64 -23.85 5.60
N SER A 774 12.87 -23.01 4.90
CA SER A 774 13.43 -22.01 3.98
C SER A 774 14.22 -20.92 4.72
N ALA A 775 13.77 -20.52 5.91
CA ALA A 775 14.53 -19.60 6.77
C ALA A 775 15.88 -20.20 7.20
N LEU A 776 15.90 -21.45 7.66
CA LEU A 776 17.15 -22.15 8.01
C LEU A 776 18.09 -22.30 6.79
N ARG A 777 17.57 -22.68 5.62
CA ARG A 777 18.39 -22.82 4.40
C ARG A 777 18.91 -21.49 3.86
N GLY A 778 18.13 -20.41 3.94
CA GLY A 778 18.61 -19.06 3.64
C GLY A 778 19.71 -18.59 4.60
N LEU A 779 19.71 -19.07 5.84
CA LEU A 779 20.73 -18.78 6.85
C LEU A 779 21.99 -19.64 6.71
N ASP A 780 21.87 -20.91 6.30
CA ASP A 780 23.02 -21.73 5.88
C ASP A 780 23.82 -21.03 4.76
N MET A 781 23.12 -20.48 3.76
CA MET A 781 23.74 -19.84 2.58
C MET A 781 24.55 -18.56 2.88
N VAL A 782 24.17 -17.79 3.91
CA VAL A 782 24.93 -16.60 4.33
C VAL A 782 25.98 -16.90 5.41
N ASP A 783 25.93 -18.08 6.02
CA ASP A 783 26.98 -18.50 6.95
C ASP A 783 28.28 -18.82 6.21
N ASP A 784 28.20 -19.46 5.04
CA ASP A 784 29.33 -19.59 4.10
C ASP A 784 29.98 -18.22 3.83
N LEU A 785 29.19 -17.17 3.55
CA LEU A 785 29.70 -15.81 3.31
C LEU A 785 30.42 -15.20 4.51
N SER A 786 30.01 -15.53 5.73
CA SER A 786 30.52 -14.91 6.98
C SER A 786 31.99 -15.23 7.28
N HIS A 787 32.66 -16.02 6.43
CA HIS A 787 34.07 -16.37 6.51
C HIS A 787 34.96 -15.52 5.59
N TYR A 788 34.39 -14.74 4.66
CA TYR A 788 35.15 -13.83 3.79
C TYR A 788 35.31 -12.46 4.47
N THR A 789 36.55 -11.98 4.62
CA THR A 789 36.85 -10.68 5.23
C THR A 789 36.65 -9.49 4.29
N SER A 790 36.61 -9.72 2.97
CA SER A 790 36.50 -8.69 1.92
C SER A 790 35.09 -8.59 1.33
N LEU A 791 34.05 -8.80 2.13
CA LEU A 791 32.66 -8.61 1.69
C LEU A 791 32.38 -7.10 1.46
N PRO A 792 31.53 -6.74 0.46
CA PRO A 792 31.06 -5.37 0.32
C PRO A 792 30.30 -4.91 1.58
N ARG A 793 30.62 -3.72 2.09
CA ARG A 793 30.11 -3.17 3.37
C ARG A 793 28.59 -2.95 3.42
N ARG A 794 27.88 -3.05 2.29
CA ARG A 794 26.42 -2.83 2.18
C ARG A 794 25.81 -3.87 1.23
N LEU A 795 24.90 -4.71 1.73
CA LEU A 795 24.21 -5.76 0.95
C LEU A 795 22.70 -5.78 1.28
N PRO A 796 21.91 -4.76 0.87
CA PRO A 796 20.54 -4.54 1.35
C PRO A 796 19.58 -5.70 1.01
N PHE A 797 19.81 -6.40 -0.11
CA PHE A 797 19.05 -7.59 -0.49
C PHE A 797 19.21 -8.73 0.53
N LEU A 798 20.46 -9.05 0.91
CA LEU A 798 20.77 -10.10 1.89
C LEU A 798 20.36 -9.69 3.30
N ILE A 799 20.64 -8.44 3.71
CA ILE A 799 20.27 -7.92 5.04
C ILE A 799 18.74 -8.03 5.25
N ASN A 800 17.92 -7.71 4.25
CA ASN A 800 16.47 -7.90 4.32
C ASN A 800 16.05 -9.38 4.32
N SER A 801 16.72 -10.25 3.56
CA SER A 801 16.46 -11.69 3.55
C SER A 801 16.75 -12.33 4.92
N VAL A 802 17.93 -12.06 5.48
CA VAL A 802 18.37 -12.58 6.79
C VAL A 802 17.43 -12.11 7.91
N PHE A 803 17.04 -10.84 7.90
CA PHE A 803 16.05 -10.33 8.86
C PHE A 803 14.72 -11.08 8.78
N ASN A 804 14.16 -11.29 7.57
CA ASN A 804 12.92 -12.06 7.41
C ASN A 804 13.07 -13.51 7.90
N SER A 805 14.20 -14.16 7.65
CA SER A 805 14.47 -15.51 8.16
C SER A 805 14.47 -15.56 9.69
N VAL A 806 15.05 -14.58 10.40
CA VAL A 806 15.03 -14.61 11.88
C VAL A 806 13.65 -14.36 12.47
N ILE A 807 12.82 -13.52 11.85
CA ILE A 807 11.41 -13.36 12.28
C ILE A 807 10.63 -14.68 12.08
N VAL A 808 10.92 -15.47 11.04
CA VAL A 808 10.40 -16.84 10.89
C VAL A 808 10.87 -17.76 12.02
N LEU A 809 12.17 -17.81 12.33
CA LEU A 809 12.69 -18.66 13.42
C LEU A 809 12.08 -18.26 14.77
N GLY A 810 11.99 -16.96 15.06
CA GLY A 810 11.36 -16.43 16.26
C GLY A 810 9.89 -16.85 16.40
N ALA A 811 9.11 -16.80 15.31
CA ALA A 811 7.74 -17.30 15.31
C ALA A 811 7.67 -18.82 15.54
N ALA A 812 8.62 -19.59 15.01
CA ALA A 812 8.64 -21.06 15.12
C ALA A 812 8.83 -21.54 16.58
N PHE A 813 9.61 -20.83 17.41
CA PHE A 813 9.73 -21.14 18.84
C PHE A 813 8.38 -21.14 19.57
N PHE A 814 7.46 -20.22 19.24
CA PHE A 814 6.13 -20.15 19.86
C PHE A 814 5.17 -21.27 19.40
N ALA A 815 5.56 -22.07 18.41
CA ALA A 815 4.90 -23.33 18.03
C ALA A 815 5.72 -24.58 18.40
N ASP A 816 6.69 -24.43 19.31
CA ASP A 816 7.54 -25.50 19.88
C ASP A 816 8.36 -26.30 18.83
N TYR A 817 8.71 -25.68 17.68
CA TYR A 817 9.55 -26.26 16.62
C TYR A 817 11.01 -26.52 17.03
N ASP A 818 11.48 -25.88 18.10
CA ASP A 818 12.83 -26.03 18.65
C ASP A 818 13.13 -27.46 19.14
N ASN A 819 12.09 -28.26 19.37
CA ASN A 819 12.21 -29.69 19.68
C ASN A 819 12.51 -30.56 18.44
N LEU A 820 12.45 -29.98 17.22
CA LEU A 820 12.56 -30.69 15.94
C LEU A 820 13.62 -30.10 15.00
N LEU A 821 13.95 -28.81 15.14
CA LEU A 821 14.81 -28.05 14.23
C LEU A 821 15.83 -27.19 15.00
N PRO A 822 17.05 -26.98 14.49
CA PRO A 822 18.11 -26.19 15.15
C PRO A 822 17.87 -24.68 15.00
N LEU A 823 16.77 -24.17 15.57
CA LEU A 823 16.39 -22.75 15.46
C LEU A 823 17.43 -21.81 16.08
N GLU A 824 18.03 -22.20 17.20
CA GLU A 824 19.05 -21.41 17.89
C GLU A 824 20.34 -21.28 17.06
N GLU A 825 20.76 -22.34 16.38
CA GLU A 825 21.89 -22.31 15.44
C GLU A 825 21.61 -21.32 14.30
N GLY A 826 20.39 -21.36 13.73
CA GLY A 826 19.97 -20.39 12.72
C GLY A 826 20.01 -18.94 13.20
N MET A 827 19.54 -18.66 14.43
CA MET A 827 19.66 -17.31 15.00
C MET A 827 21.12 -16.88 15.20
N ASN A 828 22.01 -17.79 15.57
CA ASN A 828 23.44 -17.50 15.73
C ASN A 828 24.15 -17.23 14.39
N LYS A 829 23.78 -17.93 13.31
CA LYS A 829 24.24 -17.62 11.94
C LYS A 829 23.81 -16.20 11.52
N ALA A 830 22.56 -15.84 11.78
CA ALA A 830 22.02 -14.52 11.45
C ALA A 830 22.69 -13.36 12.21
N GLU A 831 22.91 -13.53 13.52
CA GLU A 831 23.63 -12.53 14.33
C GLU A 831 25.09 -12.37 13.89
N ARG A 832 25.78 -13.47 13.57
CA ARG A 832 27.15 -13.44 13.04
C ARG A 832 27.21 -12.71 11.70
N PHE A 833 26.32 -13.03 10.75
CA PHE A 833 26.27 -12.35 9.46
C PHE A 833 25.96 -10.86 9.62
N LEU A 834 24.88 -10.49 10.33
CA LEU A 834 24.51 -9.08 10.51
C LEU A 834 25.56 -8.28 11.28
N GLY A 835 26.26 -8.93 12.23
CA GLY A 835 27.36 -8.35 13.00
C GLY A 835 28.46 -7.73 12.15
N LEU A 836 28.77 -8.32 10.99
CA LEU A 836 29.74 -7.79 10.02
C LEU A 836 29.34 -6.43 9.44
N PHE A 837 28.04 -6.14 9.38
CA PHE A 837 27.49 -4.91 8.81
C PHE A 837 27.12 -3.86 9.86
N VAL A 838 27.07 -4.19 11.15
CA VAL A 838 26.70 -3.25 12.23
C VAL A 838 27.53 -1.95 12.22
N PRO A 839 28.86 -1.95 11.98
CA PRO A 839 29.66 -0.71 11.94
C PRO A 839 29.40 0.18 10.71
N HIS A 840 28.67 -0.31 9.71
CA HIS A 840 28.56 0.32 8.40
C HIS A 840 27.11 0.58 7.97
N ASP A 841 26.17 -0.27 8.36
CA ASP A 841 24.79 -0.26 7.89
C ASP A 841 23.76 -0.06 9.02
N PRO A 842 23.04 1.08 9.03
CA PRO A 842 21.99 1.35 10.02
C PRO A 842 20.85 0.34 10.05
N HIS A 843 20.45 -0.26 8.91
CA HIS A 843 19.43 -1.32 8.92
C HIS A 843 19.96 -2.61 9.53
N ALA A 844 21.20 -3.01 9.26
CA ALA A 844 21.83 -4.15 9.92
C ALA A 844 21.96 -3.93 11.44
N CYS A 845 22.42 -2.77 11.87
CA CYS A 845 22.50 -2.40 13.29
C CYS A 845 21.13 -2.50 13.98
N ARG A 846 20.09 -1.89 13.40
CA ARG A 846 18.72 -1.92 13.95
C ARG A 846 18.10 -3.32 13.91
N PHE A 847 18.35 -4.11 12.87
CA PHE A 847 17.88 -5.49 12.79
C PHE A 847 18.58 -6.39 13.82
N PHE A 848 19.88 -6.24 14.02
CA PHE A 848 20.66 -6.93 15.05
C PHE A 848 20.14 -6.62 16.47
N GLN A 849 19.80 -5.35 16.75
CA GLN A 849 19.13 -4.96 18.01
C GLN A 849 17.77 -5.66 18.20
N ILE A 850 16.92 -5.66 17.16
CA ILE A 850 15.60 -6.32 17.20
C ILE A 850 15.74 -7.84 17.41
N ILE A 851 16.78 -8.46 16.85
CA ILE A 851 17.08 -9.89 17.01
C ILE A 851 17.51 -10.21 18.45
N LYS A 852 18.33 -9.38 19.09
CA LYS A 852 18.69 -9.55 20.51
C LYS A 852 17.46 -9.51 21.43
N TYR A 853 16.57 -8.53 21.24
CA TYR A 853 15.31 -8.46 21.99
C TYR A 853 14.42 -9.69 21.72
N LEU A 854 14.35 -10.14 20.46
CA LEU A 854 13.60 -11.34 20.10
C LEU A 854 14.17 -12.60 20.76
N ARG A 855 15.49 -12.78 20.80
CA ARG A 855 16.13 -13.90 21.50
C ARG A 855 15.79 -13.86 22.99
N ALA A 856 15.90 -12.71 23.67
CA ALA A 856 15.52 -12.60 25.08
C ALA A 856 14.05 -12.99 25.34
N ALA A 857 13.13 -12.57 24.47
CA ALA A 857 11.72 -12.97 24.53
C ALA A 857 11.49 -14.48 24.28
N VAL A 858 12.25 -15.07 23.35
CA VAL A 858 12.24 -16.53 23.07
C VAL A 858 12.79 -17.32 24.25
N THR A 859 13.91 -16.91 24.84
CA THR A 859 14.51 -17.55 26.02
C THR A 859 13.53 -17.55 27.18
N GLU A 860 12.89 -16.42 27.48
CA GLU A 860 11.88 -16.35 28.55
C GLU A 860 10.63 -17.22 28.25
N TYR A 861 10.17 -17.30 27.00
CA TYR A 861 9.10 -18.23 26.61
C TYR A 861 9.51 -19.70 26.85
N VAL A 862 10.70 -20.11 26.40
CA VAL A 862 11.23 -21.47 26.58
C VAL A 862 11.43 -21.78 28.07
N CYS A 863 11.99 -20.86 28.86
CA CYS A 863 12.12 -21.01 30.31
C CYS A 863 10.75 -21.16 31.01
N ARG A 864 9.74 -20.35 30.65
CA ARG A 864 8.37 -20.49 31.18
C ARG A 864 7.76 -21.84 30.80
N ARG A 865 7.84 -22.24 29.53
CA ARG A 865 7.33 -23.50 29.00
C ARG A 865 7.95 -24.70 29.72
N ASN A 866 9.28 -24.71 29.84
CA ASN A 866 10.02 -25.80 30.47
C ASN A 866 9.74 -25.85 31.99
N ARG A 867 9.63 -24.70 32.67
CA ARG A 867 9.19 -24.64 34.09
C ARG A 867 7.76 -25.15 34.29
N GLN A 868 6.83 -24.82 33.39
CA GLN A 868 5.47 -25.38 33.44
C GLN A 868 5.45 -26.90 33.24
N TRP A 869 6.27 -27.42 32.31
CA TRP A 869 6.41 -28.87 32.10
C TRP A 869 7.00 -29.57 33.33
N MET A 870 8.08 -29.02 33.92
CA MET A 870 8.66 -29.53 35.15
C MET A 870 7.66 -29.51 36.31
N ASN A 871 6.92 -28.42 36.51
CA ASN A 871 5.90 -28.34 37.57
C ASN A 871 4.73 -29.33 37.38
N ARG A 872 4.37 -29.67 36.14
CA ARG A 872 3.37 -30.71 35.83
C ARG A 872 3.93 -32.12 36.08
N ARG A 873 5.19 -32.36 35.68
CA ARG A 873 5.84 -33.69 35.79
C ARG A 873 6.32 -33.99 37.20
N SER A 874 6.76 -32.98 37.97
CA SER A 874 7.05 -33.10 39.41
C SER A 874 5.83 -33.69 40.10
N LYS A 875 4.66 -33.07 39.98
CA LYS A 875 3.41 -33.58 40.59
C LYS A 875 3.06 -35.03 40.23
N GLN A 876 3.53 -35.57 39.12
CA GLN A 876 3.39 -36.98 38.74
C GLN A 876 4.49 -37.87 39.36
N VAL A 877 5.72 -37.37 39.46
CA VAL A 877 6.86 -38.02 40.14
C VAL A 877 6.64 -38.04 41.67
N ASP A 878 6.20 -36.93 42.25
CA ASP A 878 5.82 -36.78 43.66
C ASP A 878 4.66 -37.73 44.04
N GLN A 879 3.73 -38.01 43.10
CA GLN A 879 2.69 -39.04 43.23
C GLN A 879 3.20 -40.49 43.11
N LEU A 880 4.34 -40.72 42.46
CA LEU A 880 4.93 -42.06 42.25
C LEU A 880 5.94 -42.44 43.33
N PHE A 881 6.67 -41.46 43.89
CA PHE A 881 7.80 -41.68 44.79
C PHE A 881 7.70 -40.95 46.14
N GLY A 882 6.67 -40.12 46.34
CA GLY A 882 6.51 -39.27 47.51
C GLY A 882 7.30 -37.96 47.41
N GLN A 883 6.88 -36.95 48.17
CA GLN A 883 7.50 -35.63 48.21
C GLN A 883 8.45 -35.52 49.42
N VAL A 884 9.71 -35.16 49.19
CA VAL A 884 10.71 -34.99 50.26
C VAL A 884 10.64 -33.57 50.83
N GLY A 885 9.89 -33.44 51.93
CA GLY A 885 9.74 -32.20 52.70
C GLY A 885 8.43 -31.44 52.41
N GLY A 886 7.66 -31.17 53.47
CA GLY A 886 6.44 -30.35 53.43
C GLY A 886 5.14 -31.07 53.82
N ASP A 887 5.09 -31.71 54.99
CA ASP A 887 3.85 -32.27 55.58
C ASP A 887 3.56 -31.64 56.95
N GLU A 888 3.56 -30.30 57.01
CA GLU A 888 3.13 -29.48 58.14
C GLU A 888 2.15 -28.39 57.67
N ASP A 889 0.94 -28.80 57.25
CA ASP A 889 -0.31 -28.18 57.72
C ASP A 889 -1.56 -28.90 57.16
N ARG A 890 -2.00 -29.95 57.87
CA ARG A 890 -3.27 -30.65 57.59
C ARG A 890 -3.96 -31.09 58.89
N ASN A 891 -4.60 -30.15 59.60
CA ASN A 891 -5.93 -30.35 60.20
C ASN A 891 -6.45 -29.12 60.96
N SER A 892 -7.50 -28.46 60.44
CA SER A 892 -8.65 -27.99 61.24
C SER A 892 -9.82 -27.56 60.33
N PRO A 893 -11.09 -27.62 60.79
CA PRO A 893 -12.28 -27.52 59.92
C PRO A 893 -12.91 -26.12 59.84
N THR A 894 -13.88 -25.96 58.93
CA THR A 894 -14.63 -24.73 58.63
C THR A 894 -15.51 -24.21 59.80
N PRO A 895 -15.60 -22.87 60.01
CA PRO A 895 -16.34 -22.29 61.14
C PRO A 895 -17.74 -21.72 60.81
N GLY A 896 -18.62 -21.73 61.83
CA GLY A 896 -19.83 -20.91 61.95
C GLY A 896 -21.15 -21.62 61.61
N ALA A 897 -22.27 -21.36 62.30
CA ALA A 897 -22.55 -20.58 63.54
C ALA A 897 -24.01 -20.90 64.00
N PRO A 898 -24.61 -20.26 65.02
CA PRO A 898 -24.09 -19.51 66.17
C PRO A 898 -24.65 -20.03 67.53
N LEU A 899 -24.27 -19.41 68.67
CA LEU A 899 -25.23 -18.94 69.70
C LEU A 899 -24.57 -18.04 70.77
N PHE A 900 -25.40 -17.29 71.50
CA PHE A 900 -25.03 -16.22 72.44
C PHE A 900 -24.46 -16.71 73.78
N ALA A 901 -23.42 -16.04 74.29
CA ALA A 901 -23.42 -15.30 75.57
C ALA A 901 -22.06 -14.62 75.84
N GLY A 902 -22.03 -13.58 76.68
CA GLY A 902 -20.82 -13.06 77.34
C GLY A 902 -21.12 -12.85 78.84
N PRO A 903 -20.48 -11.90 79.54
CA PRO A 903 -19.08 -11.46 79.43
C PRO A 903 -18.38 -11.32 80.81
N SER A 904 -17.05 -11.51 80.90
CA SER A 904 -16.21 -10.96 82.00
C SER A 904 -14.69 -11.18 81.78
N ASP A 905 -13.92 -10.09 81.77
CA ASP A 905 -12.73 -9.78 82.60
C ASP A 905 -11.78 -10.88 83.14
N ALA A 906 -10.45 -10.71 83.26
CA ALA A 906 -9.51 -9.68 82.76
C ALA A 906 -8.02 -10.09 83.02
N HIS A 907 -7.07 -9.33 82.45
CA HIS A 907 -5.61 -9.26 82.78
C HIS A 907 -4.69 -10.46 82.41
N SER A 908 -3.39 -10.27 82.06
CA SER A 908 -2.63 -9.07 81.60
C SER A 908 -1.22 -9.42 81.03
N SER A 909 -0.57 -8.42 80.42
CA SER A 909 0.86 -8.33 79.99
C SER A 909 1.24 -9.03 78.65
N ALA A 910 2.17 -8.52 77.82
CA ALA A 910 3.09 -7.38 77.96
C ALA A 910 3.32 -6.58 76.63
N SER A 911 4.28 -5.64 76.62
CA SER A 911 4.78 -4.79 75.49
C SER A 911 3.86 -3.73 74.85
N ALA A 912 3.47 -2.77 75.70
CA ALA A 912 3.36 -1.31 75.46
C ALA A 912 4.51 -0.66 74.62
N THR A 913 4.54 0.62 74.18
CA THR A 913 3.62 1.67 73.61
C THR A 913 4.46 2.99 73.44
N ALA A 914 4.10 4.13 72.82
CA ALA A 914 2.96 4.62 71.99
C ALA A 914 3.26 6.00 71.32
N ILE A 915 2.67 6.24 70.13
CA ILE A 915 2.00 7.50 69.67
C ILE A 915 2.84 8.79 69.38
N SER A 916 2.31 9.60 68.44
CA SER A 916 2.71 10.93 67.89
C SER A 916 2.34 12.12 68.85
N PRO A 917 2.26 13.44 68.46
CA PRO A 917 2.47 14.13 67.18
C PRO A 917 3.31 15.46 67.27
N THR A 918 3.05 16.42 66.38
CA THR A 918 3.91 17.54 65.93
C THR A 918 3.67 18.92 66.57
N SER A 919 4.77 19.69 66.78
CA SER A 919 4.87 21.14 66.46
C SER A 919 6.35 21.58 66.51
N ALA A 920 6.70 22.77 65.98
CA ALA A 920 8.10 23.22 65.81
C ALA A 920 8.44 24.51 66.55
N ASP A 921 9.69 24.66 67.02
CA ASP A 921 10.37 25.96 67.20
C ASP A 921 11.92 25.84 67.28
N LYS A 922 12.66 26.95 67.44
CA LYS A 922 14.12 27.07 67.18
C LYS A 922 15.05 27.44 68.38
N MET A 923 16.15 26.68 68.53
CA MET A 923 17.56 27.13 68.85
C MET A 923 17.83 27.89 70.21
N PRO A 924 19.09 28.24 70.62
CA PRO A 924 20.45 27.99 70.08
C PRO A 924 21.56 27.54 71.10
N ILE A 925 22.83 27.41 70.61
CA ILE A 925 24.16 27.41 71.32
C ILE A 925 24.56 26.15 72.15
N GLY A 926 25.78 25.57 72.03
CA GLY A 926 26.82 25.71 70.98
C GLY A 926 28.29 25.35 71.36
N THR A 927 29.05 24.81 70.38
CA THR A 927 30.55 24.72 70.28
C THR A 927 31.33 23.92 71.36
N PRO A 928 32.63 23.53 71.16
CA PRO A 928 33.63 23.87 70.11
C PRO A 928 34.30 22.64 69.43
N ILE A 929 35.35 22.66 68.57
CA ILE A 929 35.89 23.50 67.45
C ILE A 929 36.91 22.64 66.66
N SER A 930 36.98 22.74 65.32
CA SER A 930 38.18 22.41 64.50
C SER A 930 38.15 23.14 63.13
N TYR A 931 39.23 23.08 62.33
CA TYR A 931 39.61 24.12 61.35
C TYR A 931 39.31 23.84 59.86
N ILE A 932 39.32 24.91 59.05
CA ILE A 932 39.18 24.96 57.58
C ILE A 932 40.49 25.52 56.97
N PRO A 933 40.87 25.09 55.75
CA PRO A 933 41.20 26.07 54.70
C PRO A 933 40.42 25.81 53.38
N SER A 934 40.36 26.80 52.50
CA SER A 934 39.41 26.85 51.38
C SER A 934 40.03 27.34 50.07
N GLN A 935 39.58 26.76 48.93
CA GLN A 935 39.54 27.29 47.54
C GLN A 935 39.45 26.13 46.52
N PRO A 936 39.07 26.37 45.24
CA PRO A 936 38.27 27.47 44.68
C PRO A 936 37.06 26.96 43.85
N LEU A 937 36.22 27.87 43.35
CA LEU A 937 35.32 27.56 42.23
C LEU A 937 36.09 27.58 40.91
N LEU A 938 35.75 26.67 39.99
CA LEU A 938 36.08 26.77 38.57
C LEU A 938 34.88 26.30 37.74
N GLN A 939 34.47 27.11 36.76
CA GLN A 939 33.46 26.74 35.78
C GLN A 939 34.15 26.02 34.61
N PRO A 940 33.71 24.83 34.19
CA PRO A 940 34.02 24.32 32.86
C PRO A 940 33.30 25.19 31.83
N GLN A 941 34.02 25.72 30.86
CA GLN A 941 33.44 26.43 29.70
C GLN A 941 32.80 25.41 28.75
N LEU A 942 31.88 25.87 27.88
CA LEU A 942 31.54 25.10 26.69
C LEU A 942 32.78 25.04 25.78
N SER A 943 33.41 23.87 25.69
CA SER A 943 34.15 23.46 24.51
C SER A 943 33.19 22.73 23.57
N THR A 944 32.79 23.39 22.49
CA THR A 944 32.31 22.69 21.29
C THR A 944 33.47 21.92 20.65
N ASP A 945 33.14 21.10 19.66
CA ASP A 945 34.07 20.29 18.86
C ASP A 945 34.71 19.10 19.61
N ASN A 946 33.91 18.02 19.68
CA ASN A 946 34.39 16.64 19.64
C ASN A 946 33.39 15.86 18.77
N ASP A 947 33.87 15.20 17.72
CA ASP A 947 33.00 14.53 16.76
C ASP A 947 32.36 13.29 17.37
N VAL A 948 31.02 13.24 17.41
CA VAL A 948 30.25 12.15 18.05
C VAL A 948 30.54 10.79 17.39
N TRP A 949 31.02 10.80 16.15
CA TRP A 949 31.42 9.61 15.41
C TRP A 949 32.67 8.90 15.96
N GLU A 950 33.70 9.62 16.44
CA GLU A 950 34.88 8.93 17.02
C GLU A 950 34.53 8.23 18.34
N ALA A 951 33.69 8.86 19.17
CA ALA A 951 33.21 8.32 20.44
C ALA A 951 32.35 7.05 20.30
N LEU A 952 31.80 6.79 19.10
CA LEU A 952 31.06 5.57 18.78
C LEU A 952 31.97 4.42 18.30
N CYS A 953 33.19 4.71 17.86
CA CYS A 953 34.06 3.73 17.18
C CYS A 953 35.29 3.31 17.99
N ASN A 954 35.92 4.21 18.76
CA ASN A 954 37.12 3.90 19.53
C ASN A 954 36.82 3.40 20.96
N GLY A 955 36.12 2.26 21.05
CA GLY A 955 35.84 1.53 22.29
C GLY A 955 36.78 0.35 22.54
N SER A 956 38.10 0.55 22.46
CA SER A 956 39.10 -0.54 22.43
C SER A 956 39.56 -1.07 23.81
N ASP A 957 38.76 -0.93 24.87
CA ASP A 957 39.09 -1.41 26.23
C ASP A 957 37.82 -1.99 26.92
N PRO A 958 37.81 -3.26 27.39
CA PRO A 958 36.54 -3.95 27.72
C PRO A 958 35.84 -3.56 29.03
N THR A 959 36.29 -2.53 29.75
CA THR A 959 36.02 -2.39 31.20
C THR A 959 35.21 -1.16 31.67
N THR A 960 34.91 -0.20 30.79
CA THR A 960 34.19 1.05 31.15
C THR A 960 33.00 1.33 30.23
N ALA A 961 31.92 0.56 30.40
CA ALA A 961 30.70 0.72 29.62
C ALA A 961 29.88 1.99 30.00
N LEU A 962 29.80 2.96 29.09
CA LEU A 962 28.69 3.92 29.04
C LEU A 962 27.45 3.26 28.40
N SER A 963 26.25 3.69 28.78
CA SER A 963 25.03 3.02 28.30
C SER A 963 24.77 3.24 26.81
N TYR A 964 24.58 2.12 26.11
CA TYR A 964 24.23 2.04 24.69
C TYR A 964 22.93 2.79 24.35
N ASP A 965 22.01 2.93 25.31
CA ASP A 965 20.71 3.60 25.14
C ASP A 965 20.87 5.11 24.84
N ALA A 966 21.91 5.74 25.37
CA ALA A 966 22.14 7.19 25.19
C ALA A 966 22.47 7.54 23.74
N ALA A 967 23.27 6.71 23.07
CA ALA A 967 23.63 6.87 21.66
C ALA A 967 22.40 6.69 20.74
N ILE A 968 21.55 5.70 21.03
CA ILE A 968 20.33 5.48 20.24
C ILE A 968 19.34 6.63 20.46
N SER A 969 19.21 7.14 21.68
CA SER A 969 18.36 8.31 21.98
C SER A 969 18.79 9.55 21.18
N ALA A 970 20.10 9.78 21.01
CA ALA A 970 20.61 10.84 20.13
C ALA A 970 20.26 10.58 18.65
N LEU A 971 20.44 9.36 18.16
CA LEU A 971 20.10 8.96 16.78
C LEU A 971 18.60 9.03 16.46
N THR A 972 17.71 8.88 17.44
CA THR A 972 16.25 8.95 17.23
C THR A 972 15.65 10.33 17.50
N THR A 973 16.27 11.14 18.35
CA THR A 973 15.69 12.41 18.84
C THR A 973 16.33 13.64 18.19
N SER A 974 17.54 13.50 17.62
CA SER A 974 18.18 14.54 16.81
C SER A 974 18.71 13.95 15.50
N GLY A 975 18.21 14.44 14.36
CA GLY A 975 18.87 14.25 13.08
C GLY A 975 20.16 15.07 13.03
N ILE A 976 21.30 14.46 13.37
CA ILE A 976 22.60 15.13 13.46
C ILE A 976 23.26 15.21 12.06
N PRO A 977 23.69 16.40 11.60
CA PRO A 977 24.44 16.56 10.35
C PRO A 977 25.92 16.18 10.52
N VAL A 978 26.59 15.85 9.42
CA VAL A 978 28.03 15.50 9.42
C VAL A 978 28.86 16.64 8.81
N GLY A 979 29.94 17.01 9.50
CA GLY A 979 31.11 17.68 8.91
C GLY A 979 31.21 19.21 9.07
N CYS A 980 32.04 19.63 10.02
CA CYS A 980 32.83 20.87 9.95
C CYS A 980 34.25 20.58 10.46
N SER A 981 35.26 21.31 9.98
CA SER A 981 36.66 21.17 10.40
C SER A 981 37.29 22.55 10.67
N PRO A 982 38.38 22.64 11.44
CA PRO A 982 38.61 23.77 12.34
C PRO A 982 39.12 25.05 11.67
N GLY A 983 38.75 26.19 12.26
CA GLY A 983 39.07 27.53 11.75
C GLY A 983 40.40 28.12 12.25
N GLY A 984 40.86 29.17 11.59
CA GLY A 984 41.96 30.04 12.02
C GLY A 984 41.48 31.47 12.30
N THR A 985 42.00 32.10 13.36
CA THR A 985 41.52 33.39 13.89
C THR A 985 42.44 34.56 13.56
N ILE A 986 41.85 35.73 13.24
CA ILE A 986 42.51 37.05 13.21
C ILE A 986 41.56 38.08 13.88
N PRO A 987 42.04 39.02 14.71
CA PRO A 987 41.20 39.73 15.69
C PRO A 987 40.61 41.07 15.23
N SER A 988 39.79 41.67 16.10
CA SER A 988 39.03 42.91 15.92
C SER A 988 39.86 44.18 15.69
N GLY A 989 39.44 44.99 14.71
CA GLY A 989 39.88 46.37 14.45
C GLY A 989 38.72 47.26 13.96
N PRO A 990 38.87 48.61 13.94
CA PRO A 990 37.72 49.53 13.94
C PRO A 990 37.13 49.94 12.57
N LEU A 991 35.93 50.51 12.64
CA LEU A 991 35.13 51.13 11.56
C LEU A 991 35.88 52.17 10.72
N PRO A 992 35.49 52.32 9.44
CA PRO A 992 35.24 53.66 8.92
C PRO A 992 33.89 53.85 8.19
N VAL A 993 33.44 55.10 8.27
CA VAL A 993 32.21 55.76 7.81
C VAL A 993 32.05 55.83 6.27
N SER A 994 30.81 56.01 5.79
CA SER A 994 30.36 56.33 4.41
C SER A 994 30.46 55.19 3.36
N GLY A 995 29.66 55.14 2.28
CA GLY A 995 28.70 56.12 1.72
C GLY A 995 27.42 55.48 1.13
N PRO A 996 26.64 56.20 0.30
CA PRO A 996 25.21 55.93 0.10
C PRO A 996 24.85 54.94 -1.02
N SER A 997 23.60 54.45 -0.96
CA SER A 997 22.88 53.82 -2.06
C SER A 997 22.40 54.83 -3.12
N PRO A 998 22.15 54.37 -4.36
CA PRO A 998 21.23 55.02 -5.27
C PRO A 998 20.04 54.12 -5.65
N ILE A 999 18.83 54.70 -5.62
CA ILE A 999 17.66 54.23 -6.37
C ILE A 999 17.73 54.87 -7.76
N SER A 1000 17.45 54.12 -8.84
CA SER A 1000 16.90 54.70 -10.07
C SER A 1000 16.26 53.65 -10.97
N ASP A 1001 15.10 54.02 -11.50
CA ASP A 1001 14.23 53.26 -12.38
C ASP A 1001 14.81 52.98 -13.78
N MET A 1002 14.35 51.88 -14.40
CA MET A 1002 13.96 51.82 -15.82
C MET A 1002 12.98 50.65 -16.00
N MET A 1003 11.69 50.92 -16.18
CA MET A 1003 11.02 51.05 -17.50
C MET A 1003 10.92 49.73 -18.29
N PHE A 1004 9.77 49.05 -18.15
CA PHE A 1004 9.28 48.09 -19.14
C PHE A 1004 8.72 48.84 -20.37
N PRO A 1005 8.93 48.32 -21.58
CA PRO A 1005 8.07 48.59 -22.72
C PRO A 1005 7.16 47.39 -23.02
N ASP A 1006 5.83 47.60 -22.99
CA ASP A 1006 4.88 46.68 -23.61
C ASP A 1006 5.04 46.69 -25.14
N ASN A 1007 4.78 45.51 -25.75
CA ASN A 1007 4.44 45.20 -27.16
C ASN A 1007 5.06 43.82 -27.50
N GLY A 1008 4.34 42.80 -27.99
CA GLY A 1008 2.96 42.75 -28.42
C GLY A 1008 2.81 42.71 -29.94
N LEU A 1009 3.12 41.56 -30.55
CA LEU A 1009 2.73 41.09 -31.90
C LEU A 1009 3.08 39.57 -31.93
N LEU A 1010 2.10 38.67 -31.95
CA LEU A 1010 1.40 38.12 -33.13
C LEU A 1010 2.13 36.93 -33.77
N TYR A 1011 1.56 35.72 -33.61
CA TYR A 1011 1.90 34.58 -34.46
C TYR A 1011 1.44 34.86 -35.90
N MET A 1012 2.34 34.68 -36.86
CA MET A 1012 2.00 34.53 -38.27
C MET A 1012 2.28 33.09 -38.68
N ALA A 1013 1.29 32.43 -39.29
CA ALA A 1013 1.48 31.16 -39.97
C ALA A 1013 1.78 31.42 -41.45
N GLU A 1014 2.64 30.61 -42.05
CA GLU A 1014 2.68 30.42 -43.50
C GLU A 1014 2.62 28.92 -43.80
N ASP A 1015 1.63 28.53 -44.60
CA ASP A 1015 1.49 27.18 -45.12
C ASP A 1015 2.52 26.91 -46.23
N LEU A 1016 2.89 25.63 -46.43
CA LEU A 1016 2.71 24.93 -47.71
C LEU A 1016 3.08 23.44 -47.59
N PRO A 1017 2.31 22.50 -48.17
CA PRO A 1017 2.57 21.06 -48.06
C PRO A 1017 3.24 20.47 -49.31
N VAL A 1018 4.03 19.41 -49.14
CA VAL A 1018 4.40 18.48 -50.23
C VAL A 1018 4.29 17.03 -49.75
N PHE A 1019 3.28 16.31 -50.25
CA PHE A 1019 3.24 14.85 -50.19
C PHE A 1019 4.11 14.28 -51.32
N GLY A 1020 5.14 13.51 -50.98
CA GLY A 1020 6.00 12.80 -51.93
C GLY A 1020 5.73 11.30 -51.92
N ILE A 1021 4.77 10.82 -52.71
CA ILE A 1021 4.52 9.38 -52.89
C ILE A 1021 5.48 8.86 -53.96
N TRP A 1022 6.44 8.01 -53.57
CA TRP A 1022 7.13 7.12 -54.49
C TRP A 1022 7.24 5.72 -53.87
N GLY A 1023 6.83 4.74 -54.66
CA GLY A 1023 7.07 3.32 -54.43
C GLY A 1023 7.48 2.68 -55.77
N ASP A 1024 7.86 1.41 -55.67
CA ASP A 1024 8.27 0.50 -56.74
C ASP A 1024 9.66 0.74 -57.40
N GLU A 1025 10.31 -0.41 -57.62
CA GLU A 1025 11.65 -0.68 -58.17
C GLU A 1025 11.73 -0.49 -59.72
N PRO A 1026 12.91 -0.52 -60.38
CA PRO A 1026 14.20 -1.07 -59.93
C PRO A 1026 15.47 -0.20 -60.09
#